data_AF-F0ZNP2-F1
#
_entry.id   AF-F0ZNP2-F1
#
_cell.length_a   1.000
_cell.length_b   1.000
_cell.length_c   1.000
_cell.angle_alpha   90.00
_cell.angle_beta   90.00
_cell.angle_gamma   90.00
#
_symmetry.space_group_name_H-M   'P 1'
#
loop_
_entity.id
_entity.type
_entity.pdbx_description
1 polymer ?
#
loop_
_entity_poly.entity_id
_entity_poly.type
_entity_poly.pdbx_seq_one_letter_code
_entity_poly.pdbx_strand_id
1 'polypeptide(L)'
;MTRPFRIVVLATGPASDLGFNNMINQGRIGVSKALNIEASEYYVVTGEEVDPLLRDWVRDRTVDFVICSSVEHSTPCLNLAKEFLNTSHTYFLVRGSGAVTNNTIQITYNYASSNYISGYLAGLESKTKKIGFLSPGAAANNNDSFVYAFWVGAKHAEPNIEFYYYNIGSYLSPDATVRATESLINDYKCDVLADTLDDFSLGNTVIDAGLKAMGTNGFPQRTVHGENVLYSYAYNWTKYYLPITKNIMYNLDPINAGNQIPNAKWYADFNSNPDQNFFDLDFSVSISNDTKKAVLTEVKNLTDHQRKDHYYYCNTYLANYSLPYNKTTGCISTAAFFYINAPLEGMTYLGLYNISIDEVKPSHSVQYSISIVSGILMLIVLLMMLGIGIYKDNPSIRSASPIFLNFILFGGLIIYLGGIIWVSPVSTHQCNARFWLVTLGFTTLIASLVVKNVRIWLIFDNPELKAIKITNYQLFPYVGAFLLVNVLLMGILTGVGDLRMVEETGIDGIGKYEFMKVCKMNSQGAATLYTILGYFAALLLVGVFVSWKIRIVDIEEFNESRAIANTLYAISFCLFVIVPLMVAPQEKQSETIILCVAGLFITTAALAILFVPKFYRVFKYGVQGTNDMFKSKKPSNVATARAESASKNSQSSGTRTNRRGNMIDDFSDDSESSVAPPPASVPATGVTGATILAEFTDDSVSDIDDNETEPIENDNEDSPPSSAPTTENN
;
A
#
# COMPACT_ATOMS: atom_id res chain seq x y z
N MET A 1 -11.76 36.06 -49.55
CA MET A 1 -10.63 35.90 -48.60
C MET A 1 -9.47 35.19 -49.30
N THR A 2 -8.21 35.51 -48.98
CA THR A 2 -7.01 34.91 -49.62
C THR A 2 -6.52 33.62 -48.95
N ARG A 3 -7.10 33.25 -47.81
CA ARG A 3 -6.92 31.97 -47.09
C ARG A 3 -8.29 31.45 -46.61
N PRO A 4 -8.44 30.15 -46.31
CA PRO A 4 -9.67 29.63 -45.71
C PRO A 4 -9.94 30.28 -44.35
N PHE A 5 -11.21 30.44 -44.02
CA PHE A 5 -11.69 30.90 -42.71
C PHE A 5 -11.46 29.78 -41.68
N ARG A 6 -10.78 30.09 -40.57
CA ARG A 6 -10.39 29.12 -39.53
C ARG A 6 -11.16 29.34 -38.24
N ILE A 7 -11.86 28.29 -37.80
CA ILE A 7 -12.56 28.21 -36.51
C ILE A 7 -11.75 27.34 -35.55
N VAL A 8 -11.52 27.84 -34.34
CA VAL A 8 -10.91 27.10 -33.23
C VAL A 8 -11.91 27.04 -32.08
N VAL A 9 -12.22 25.84 -31.58
CA VAL A 9 -13.05 25.64 -30.40
C VAL A 9 -12.19 25.15 -29.25
N LEU A 10 -12.29 25.82 -28.10
CA LEU A 10 -11.67 25.42 -26.85
C LEU A 10 -12.73 24.80 -25.95
N ALA A 11 -12.44 23.63 -25.39
CA ALA A 11 -13.29 22.89 -24.46
C ALA A 11 -12.46 22.30 -23.32
N THR A 12 -13.11 21.99 -22.19
CA THR A 12 -12.44 21.45 -20.99
C THR A 12 -12.44 19.93 -20.95
N GLY A 13 -13.41 19.29 -21.63
CA GLY A 13 -13.51 17.84 -21.77
C GLY A 13 -13.38 17.36 -23.22
N PRO A 14 -13.16 16.05 -23.43
CA PRO A 14 -13.16 15.45 -24.75
C PRO A 14 -14.56 15.48 -25.37
N ALA A 15 -14.64 15.60 -26.70
CA ALA A 15 -15.91 15.56 -27.42
C ALA A 15 -16.63 14.18 -27.38
N SER A 16 -16.05 13.19 -26.70
CA SER A 16 -16.63 11.85 -26.49
C SER A 16 -17.35 11.70 -25.15
N ASP A 17 -17.53 12.78 -24.37
CA ASP A 17 -18.22 12.76 -23.07
C ASP A 17 -19.72 12.36 -23.14
N LEU A 18 -20.32 12.42 -24.34
CA LEU A 18 -21.77 12.29 -24.54
C LEU A 18 -22.55 13.26 -23.63
N GLY A 19 -22.04 14.49 -23.52
CA GLY A 19 -22.57 15.53 -22.65
C GLY A 19 -22.33 16.93 -23.22
N PHE A 20 -21.95 17.87 -22.36
CA PHE A 20 -21.76 19.28 -22.72
C PHE A 20 -20.72 19.45 -23.84
N ASN A 21 -19.56 18.80 -23.73
CA ASN A 21 -18.44 18.99 -24.66
C ASN A 21 -18.73 18.36 -26.03
N ASN A 22 -19.42 17.22 -26.07
CA ASN A 22 -19.96 16.65 -27.31
C ASN A 22 -20.87 17.65 -28.02
N MET A 23 -21.84 18.25 -27.32
CA MET A 23 -22.79 19.17 -27.95
C MET A 23 -22.14 20.48 -28.44
N ILE A 24 -21.10 20.98 -27.75
CA ILE A 24 -20.25 22.07 -28.24
C ILE A 24 -19.58 21.69 -29.57
N ASN A 25 -19.03 20.47 -29.65
CA ASN A 25 -18.45 19.94 -30.90
C ASN A 25 -19.50 19.69 -31.99
N GLN A 26 -20.73 19.27 -31.65
CA GLN A 26 -21.84 19.20 -32.62
C GLN A 26 -22.19 20.59 -33.17
N GLY A 27 -22.18 21.62 -32.33
CA GLY A 27 -22.32 23.01 -32.75
C GLY A 27 -21.26 23.42 -33.78
N ARG A 28 -20.00 23.11 -33.50
CA ARG A 28 -18.88 23.32 -34.43
C ARG A 28 -19.09 22.58 -35.76
N ILE A 29 -19.40 21.29 -35.72
CA ILE A 29 -19.61 20.45 -36.91
C ILE A 29 -20.79 20.97 -37.74
N GLY A 30 -21.90 21.34 -37.10
CA GLY A 30 -23.09 21.90 -37.73
C GLY A 30 -22.78 23.18 -38.52
N VAL A 31 -22.03 24.12 -37.91
CA VAL A 31 -21.57 25.33 -38.61
C VAL A 31 -20.62 25.00 -39.76
N SER A 32 -19.64 24.12 -39.51
CA SER A 32 -18.61 23.77 -40.49
C SER A 32 -19.22 23.14 -41.74
N LYS A 33 -20.21 22.25 -41.56
CA LYS A 33 -20.99 21.65 -42.64
C LYS A 33 -21.90 22.66 -43.35
N ALA A 34 -22.55 23.56 -42.61
CA ALA A 34 -23.48 24.53 -43.18
C ALA A 34 -22.80 25.67 -43.98
N LEU A 35 -21.51 25.94 -43.70
CA LEU A 35 -20.72 27.00 -44.35
C LEU A 35 -19.56 26.45 -45.20
N ASN A 36 -19.42 25.14 -45.31
CA ASN A 36 -18.32 24.44 -46.00
C ASN A 36 -16.92 24.90 -45.52
N ILE A 37 -16.73 24.94 -44.20
CA ILE A 37 -15.48 25.34 -43.54
C ILE A 37 -14.67 24.09 -43.20
N GLU A 38 -13.56 23.87 -43.90
CA GLU A 38 -12.65 22.75 -43.65
C GLU A 38 -11.70 23.00 -42.47
N ALA A 39 -11.23 24.24 -42.30
CA ALA A 39 -10.33 24.63 -41.22
C ALA A 39 -11.08 24.85 -39.91
N SER A 40 -11.59 23.77 -39.32
CA SER A 40 -12.41 23.78 -38.12
C SER A 40 -11.88 22.79 -37.09
N GLU A 41 -11.34 23.31 -35.99
CA GLU A 41 -10.54 22.56 -35.02
C GLU A 41 -11.19 22.58 -33.63
N TYR A 42 -10.87 21.57 -32.83
CA TYR A 42 -11.38 21.39 -31.47
C TYR A 42 -10.21 20.97 -30.57
N TYR A 43 -9.96 21.75 -29.51
CA TYR A 43 -8.87 21.53 -28.56
C TYR A 43 -9.43 21.35 -27.16
N VAL A 44 -8.97 20.30 -26.49
CA VAL A 44 -9.17 20.10 -25.05
C VAL A 44 -8.02 20.82 -24.35
N VAL A 45 -8.32 21.91 -23.64
CA VAL A 45 -7.33 22.73 -22.93
C VAL A 45 -7.93 23.32 -21.67
N THR A 46 -7.09 23.44 -20.65
CA THR A 46 -7.41 24.20 -19.43
C THR A 46 -7.28 25.71 -19.66
N GLY A 47 -7.86 26.51 -18.75
CA GLY A 47 -7.75 27.97 -18.76
C GLY A 47 -6.32 28.52 -18.84
N GLU A 48 -5.33 27.85 -18.24
CA GLU A 48 -3.93 28.29 -18.25
C GLU A 48 -3.23 28.05 -19.61
N GLU A 49 -3.67 27.04 -20.36
CA GLU A 49 -3.10 26.65 -21.65
C GLU A 49 -3.63 27.48 -22.83
N VAL A 50 -4.73 28.23 -22.63
CA VAL A 50 -5.37 29.04 -23.67
C VAL A 50 -4.43 30.09 -24.27
N ASP A 51 -3.71 30.82 -23.43
CA ASP A 51 -2.80 31.89 -23.87
C ASP A 51 -1.60 31.37 -24.68
N PRO A 52 -0.78 30.42 -24.18
CA PRO A 52 0.35 29.89 -24.95
C PRO A 52 -0.08 29.15 -26.23
N LEU A 53 -1.28 28.58 -26.30
CA LEU A 53 -1.81 27.97 -27.52
C LEU A 53 -2.19 29.01 -28.58
N LEU A 54 -2.93 30.06 -28.19
CA LEU A 54 -3.56 30.97 -29.16
C LEU A 54 -2.76 32.23 -29.48
N ARG A 55 -1.91 32.72 -28.57
CA ARG A 55 -1.23 34.02 -28.67
C ARG A 55 -0.53 34.24 -30.01
N ASP A 56 0.24 33.26 -30.46
CA ASP A 56 0.95 33.32 -31.73
C ASP A 56 -0.01 33.34 -32.93
N TRP A 57 -1.05 32.51 -32.93
CA TRP A 57 -2.03 32.46 -34.01
C TRP A 57 -2.87 33.75 -34.13
N VAL A 58 -3.19 34.38 -32.99
CA VAL A 58 -3.92 35.65 -32.93
C VAL A 58 -3.02 36.79 -33.42
N ARG A 59 -1.76 36.86 -32.97
CA ARG A 59 -0.77 37.86 -33.42
C ARG A 59 -0.49 37.74 -34.91
N ASP A 60 -0.23 36.51 -35.38
CA ASP A 60 0.18 36.21 -36.75
C ASP A 60 -1.03 36.08 -37.70
N ARG A 61 -2.24 36.39 -37.21
CA ARG A 61 -3.49 36.52 -37.98
C ARG A 61 -3.91 35.23 -38.71
N THR A 62 -3.62 34.07 -38.12
CA THR A 62 -3.88 32.74 -38.69
C THR A 62 -5.19 32.10 -38.22
N VAL A 63 -5.92 32.70 -37.28
CA VAL A 63 -7.24 32.24 -36.79
C VAL A 63 -8.26 33.38 -36.87
N ASP A 64 -9.45 33.11 -37.42
CA ASP A 64 -10.51 34.12 -37.59
C ASP A 64 -11.52 34.12 -36.45
N PHE A 65 -11.85 32.93 -35.93
CA PHE A 65 -12.88 32.79 -34.91
C PHE A 65 -12.49 31.77 -33.84
N VAL A 66 -12.49 32.20 -32.59
CA VAL A 66 -12.23 31.37 -31.41
C VAL A 66 -13.52 31.26 -30.58
N ILE A 67 -13.94 30.04 -30.27
CA ILE A 67 -15.07 29.75 -29.38
C ILE A 67 -14.51 29.25 -28.05
N CYS A 68 -14.67 30.04 -27.00
CA CYS A 68 -14.25 29.76 -25.64
C CYS A 68 -15.45 29.23 -24.86
N SER A 69 -15.63 27.90 -24.86
CA SER A 69 -16.89 27.26 -24.46
C SER A 69 -17.08 27.10 -22.95
N SER A 70 -16.01 27.12 -22.16
CA SER A 70 -16.07 26.99 -20.70
C SER A 70 -15.81 28.31 -19.98
N VAL A 71 -16.23 28.39 -18.71
CA VAL A 71 -16.10 29.57 -17.86
C VAL A 71 -14.63 29.88 -17.54
N GLU A 72 -13.79 28.85 -17.42
CA GLU A 72 -12.35 29.01 -17.20
C GLU A 72 -11.61 29.61 -18.40
N HIS A 73 -12.13 29.42 -19.62
CA HIS A 73 -11.58 30.05 -20.83
C HIS A 73 -11.96 31.53 -20.94
N SER A 74 -12.97 32.00 -20.20
CA SER A 74 -13.51 33.34 -20.36
C SER A 74 -12.50 34.43 -20.04
N THR A 75 -11.74 34.30 -18.94
CA THR A 75 -10.69 35.25 -18.57
C THR A 75 -9.53 35.32 -19.58
N PRO A 76 -8.84 34.22 -19.93
CA PRO A 76 -7.72 34.27 -20.88
C PRO A 76 -8.15 34.72 -22.28
N CYS A 77 -9.29 34.24 -22.80
CA CYS A 77 -9.82 34.71 -24.08
C CYS A 77 -10.13 36.21 -24.09
N LEU A 78 -10.71 36.75 -23.01
CA LEU A 78 -10.97 38.19 -22.89
C LEU A 78 -9.69 39.02 -22.78
N ASN A 79 -8.60 38.47 -22.25
CA ASN A 79 -7.31 39.16 -22.18
C ASN A 79 -6.67 39.24 -23.57
N LEU A 80 -6.60 38.13 -24.31
CA LEU A 80 -6.16 38.11 -25.71
C LEU A 80 -7.00 39.05 -26.59
N ALA A 81 -8.33 39.01 -26.44
CA ALA A 81 -9.23 39.87 -27.22
C ALA A 81 -8.99 41.37 -26.96
N LYS A 82 -8.70 41.77 -25.71
CA LYS A 82 -8.34 43.17 -25.37
C LYS A 82 -6.97 43.56 -25.93
N GLU A 83 -5.97 42.68 -25.78
CA GLU A 83 -4.59 42.93 -26.22
C GLU A 83 -4.52 43.15 -27.74
N PHE A 84 -5.24 42.31 -28.50
CA PHE A 84 -5.21 42.31 -29.97
C PHE A 84 -6.37 43.07 -30.64
N LEU A 85 -7.16 43.86 -29.88
CA LEU A 85 -8.41 44.50 -30.32
C LEU A 85 -8.30 45.31 -31.63
N ASN A 86 -7.17 45.97 -31.87
CA ASN A 86 -6.91 46.80 -33.05
C ASN A 86 -5.81 46.24 -33.96
N THR A 87 -5.20 45.10 -33.60
CA THR A 87 -3.99 44.56 -34.27
C THR A 87 -4.22 43.19 -34.90
N SER A 88 -5.25 42.45 -34.49
CA SER A 88 -5.70 41.23 -35.15
C SER A 88 -7.11 41.38 -35.73
N HIS A 89 -7.51 40.42 -36.57
CA HIS A 89 -8.87 40.27 -37.08
C HIS A 89 -9.66 39.19 -36.34
N THR A 90 -9.03 38.46 -35.41
CA THR A 90 -9.65 37.33 -34.69
C THR A 90 -10.82 37.78 -33.80
N TYR A 91 -11.97 37.13 -33.97
CA TYR A 91 -13.14 37.26 -33.10
C TYR A 91 -13.15 36.17 -32.02
N PHE A 92 -13.60 36.52 -30.82
CA PHE A 92 -13.73 35.62 -29.67
C PHE A 92 -15.19 35.53 -29.24
N LEU A 93 -15.80 34.35 -29.32
CA LEU A 93 -17.07 34.05 -28.66
C LEU A 93 -16.78 33.49 -27.27
N VAL A 94 -17.13 34.27 -26.24
CA VAL A 94 -16.86 33.93 -24.84
C VAL A 94 -18.15 33.55 -24.13
N ARG A 95 -18.13 32.42 -23.40
CA ARG A 95 -19.22 32.06 -22.50
C ARG A 95 -19.27 33.03 -21.31
N GLY A 96 -20.38 33.72 -21.13
CA GLY A 96 -20.56 34.69 -20.05
C GLY A 96 -21.55 35.81 -20.36
N SER A 97 -21.57 36.80 -19.45
CA SER A 97 -22.45 37.98 -19.50
C SER A 97 -21.67 39.30 -19.65
N GLY A 98 -20.36 39.23 -19.96
CA GLY A 98 -19.40 40.32 -19.92
C GLY A 98 -19.63 41.44 -20.94
N ALA A 99 -18.66 42.33 -21.12
CA ALA A 99 -18.71 43.35 -22.15
C ALA A 99 -18.53 42.74 -23.56
N VAL A 100 -19.13 43.39 -24.55
CA VAL A 100 -18.99 43.10 -25.98
C VAL A 100 -18.10 44.20 -26.57
N THR A 101 -17.22 43.83 -27.50
CA THR A 101 -16.30 44.75 -28.19
C THR A 101 -16.33 44.46 -29.69
N ASN A 102 -15.53 45.18 -30.49
CA ASN A 102 -15.44 44.94 -31.94
C ASN A 102 -14.98 43.51 -32.30
N ASN A 103 -14.24 42.84 -31.41
CA ASN A 103 -13.75 41.47 -31.60
C ASN A 103 -14.23 40.46 -30.53
N THR A 104 -15.03 40.88 -29.54
CA THR A 104 -15.54 40.01 -28.48
C THR A 104 -17.05 39.91 -28.55
N ILE A 105 -17.57 38.69 -28.62
CA ILE A 105 -18.98 38.32 -28.59
C ILE A 105 -19.23 37.55 -27.28
N GLN A 106 -20.37 37.78 -26.65
CA GLN A 106 -20.74 37.13 -25.38
C GLN A 106 -21.95 36.22 -25.61
N ILE A 107 -21.91 35.00 -25.09
CA ILE A 107 -23.06 34.09 -25.09
C ILE A 107 -23.26 33.46 -23.70
N THR A 108 -24.51 33.38 -23.28
CA THR A 108 -24.92 32.59 -22.10
C THR A 108 -26.27 31.95 -22.36
N TYR A 109 -26.70 31.04 -21.49
CA TYR A 109 -27.93 30.27 -21.67
C TYR A 109 -28.66 30.03 -20.35
N ASN A 110 -29.96 29.76 -20.44
CA ASN A 110 -30.83 29.51 -19.31
C ASN A 110 -30.84 28.03 -18.91
N TYR A 111 -29.85 27.56 -18.15
CA TYR A 111 -29.89 26.20 -17.61
C TYR A 111 -31.03 25.97 -16.60
N ALA A 112 -31.59 27.03 -16.01
CA ALA A 112 -32.66 26.90 -15.03
C ALA A 112 -33.99 26.48 -15.69
N SER A 113 -34.28 26.91 -16.92
CA SER A 113 -35.49 26.47 -17.61
C SER A 113 -35.46 24.98 -17.97
N SER A 114 -34.33 24.45 -18.48
CA SER A 114 -34.21 23.01 -18.77
C SER A 114 -34.28 22.14 -17.51
N ASN A 115 -33.64 22.57 -16.41
CA ASN A 115 -33.72 21.87 -15.13
C ASN A 115 -35.13 21.92 -14.51
N TYR A 116 -35.82 23.07 -14.59
CA TYR A 116 -37.22 23.20 -14.16
C TYR A 116 -38.15 22.25 -14.92
N ILE A 117 -38.05 22.19 -16.25
CA ILE A 117 -38.85 21.27 -17.07
C ILE A 117 -38.54 19.80 -16.75
N SER A 118 -37.26 19.47 -16.51
CA SER A 118 -36.83 18.13 -16.08
C SER A 118 -37.42 17.75 -14.72
N GLY A 119 -37.45 18.69 -13.77
CA GLY A 119 -38.06 18.51 -12.45
C GLY A 119 -39.57 18.37 -12.49
N TYR A 120 -40.24 19.18 -13.32
CA TYR A 120 -41.69 19.07 -13.54
C TYR A 120 -42.08 17.69 -14.08
N LEU A 121 -41.32 17.16 -15.05
CA LEU A 121 -41.49 15.78 -15.51
C LEU A 121 -41.23 14.76 -14.38
N ALA A 122 -40.17 14.93 -13.59
CA ALA A 122 -39.86 14.03 -12.48
C ALA A 122 -40.99 13.96 -11.45
N GLY A 123 -41.64 15.09 -11.16
CA GLY A 123 -42.80 15.15 -10.27
C GLY A 123 -44.06 14.46 -10.82
N LEU A 124 -44.22 14.39 -12.14
CA LEU A 124 -45.32 13.66 -12.79
C LEU A 124 -45.08 12.15 -12.91
N GLU A 125 -43.82 11.72 -13.09
CA GLU A 125 -43.49 10.31 -13.33
C GLU A 125 -43.04 9.53 -12.07
N SER A 126 -42.68 10.22 -10.97
CA SER A 126 -42.34 9.57 -9.69
C SER A 126 -43.56 8.87 -9.06
N LYS A 127 -43.38 7.60 -8.70
CA LYS A 127 -44.38 6.73 -8.08
C LYS A 127 -44.19 6.65 -6.56
N THR A 128 -42.95 6.71 -6.07
CA THR A 128 -42.64 6.77 -4.64
C THR A 128 -42.88 8.17 -4.05
N LYS A 129 -43.01 9.19 -4.91
CA LYS A 129 -42.96 10.62 -4.55
C LYS A 129 -41.65 11.01 -3.86
N LYS A 130 -40.57 10.30 -4.17
CA LYS A 130 -39.21 10.59 -3.70
C LYS A 130 -38.29 10.67 -4.90
N ILE A 131 -37.59 11.80 -5.02
CA ILE A 131 -36.72 12.08 -6.16
C ILE A 131 -35.33 12.53 -5.71
N GLY A 132 -34.33 12.17 -6.51
CA GLY A 132 -32.92 12.39 -6.23
C GLY A 132 -32.30 13.43 -7.17
N PHE A 133 -31.29 14.15 -6.70
CA PHE A 133 -30.46 14.99 -7.56
C PHE A 133 -28.97 14.92 -7.18
N LEU A 134 -28.07 14.99 -8.16
CA LEU A 134 -26.62 15.19 -7.92
C LEU A 134 -26.16 16.52 -8.53
N SER A 135 -25.44 17.32 -7.75
CA SER A 135 -24.90 18.61 -8.18
C SER A 135 -23.37 18.63 -8.04
N PRO A 136 -22.63 19.38 -8.88
CA PRO A 136 -21.22 19.67 -8.62
C PRO A 136 -21.00 20.39 -7.28
N GLY A 137 -21.94 21.27 -6.90
CA GLY A 137 -21.91 22.05 -5.65
C GLY A 137 -20.77 23.07 -5.55
N ALA A 138 -20.73 23.76 -4.40
CA ALA A 138 -19.81 24.87 -4.15
C ALA A 138 -18.31 24.52 -4.26
N ALA A 139 -17.94 23.27 -3.98
CA ALA A 139 -16.55 22.81 -4.10
C ALA A 139 -16.05 22.77 -5.57
N ALA A 140 -16.97 22.68 -6.55
CA ALA A 140 -16.68 22.83 -7.97
C ALA A 140 -16.78 24.29 -8.46
N ASN A 141 -16.74 25.27 -7.56
CA ASN A 141 -17.04 26.69 -7.81
C ASN A 141 -18.43 26.93 -8.44
N ASN A 142 -19.39 26.03 -8.19
CA ASN A 142 -20.73 26.10 -8.76
C ASN A 142 -21.80 26.36 -7.68
N ASN A 143 -22.85 27.10 -8.04
CA ASN A 143 -23.95 27.40 -7.12
C ASN A 143 -25.15 26.49 -7.41
N ASP A 144 -25.83 26.02 -6.36
CA ASP A 144 -26.90 24.98 -6.43
C ASP A 144 -28.23 25.45 -7.07
N SER A 145 -28.18 26.55 -7.83
CA SER A 145 -29.27 27.12 -8.63
C SER A 145 -29.95 26.14 -9.61
N PHE A 146 -29.23 25.14 -10.12
CA PHE A 146 -29.78 24.03 -10.92
C PHE A 146 -30.73 23.16 -10.09
N VAL A 147 -30.30 22.82 -8.88
CA VAL A 147 -31.01 21.99 -7.90
C VAL A 147 -32.33 22.67 -7.52
N TYR A 148 -32.31 24.00 -7.30
CA TYR A 148 -33.53 24.77 -7.00
C TYR A 148 -34.50 24.81 -8.18
N ALA A 149 -34.02 25.01 -9.41
CA ALA A 149 -34.88 25.00 -10.59
C ALA A 149 -35.60 23.65 -10.74
N PHE A 150 -34.85 22.55 -10.62
CA PHE A 150 -35.37 21.19 -10.66
C PHE A 150 -36.39 20.92 -9.54
N TRP A 151 -36.03 21.22 -8.28
CA TRP A 151 -36.92 21.03 -7.14
C TRP A 151 -38.22 21.83 -7.24
N VAL A 152 -38.15 23.10 -7.64
CA VAL A 152 -39.33 23.95 -7.84
C VAL A 152 -40.23 23.42 -8.97
N GLY A 153 -39.65 22.88 -10.04
CA GLY A 153 -40.39 22.18 -11.08
C GLY A 153 -41.14 20.96 -10.54
N ALA A 154 -40.45 20.11 -9.78
CA ALA A 154 -41.05 18.93 -9.17
C ALA A 154 -42.17 19.26 -8.19
N LYS A 155 -42.00 20.30 -7.35
CA LYS A 155 -43.03 20.81 -6.44
C LYS A 155 -44.25 21.39 -7.16
N HIS A 156 -44.08 21.96 -8.35
CA HIS A 156 -45.20 22.45 -9.16
C HIS A 156 -46.05 21.29 -9.72
N ALA A 157 -45.42 20.17 -10.07
CA ALA A 157 -46.11 18.96 -10.52
C ALA A 157 -46.77 18.16 -9.37
N GLU A 158 -46.04 17.92 -8.28
CA GLU A 158 -46.51 17.21 -7.09
C GLU A 158 -46.09 17.95 -5.80
N PRO A 159 -47.00 18.71 -5.17
CA PRO A 159 -46.69 19.51 -3.98
C PRO A 159 -46.14 18.70 -2.80
N ASN A 160 -46.50 17.41 -2.68
CA ASN A 160 -46.10 16.55 -1.58
C ASN A 160 -44.77 15.80 -1.82
N ILE A 161 -44.08 16.06 -2.93
CA ILE A 161 -42.87 15.29 -3.29
C ILE A 161 -41.72 15.54 -2.31
N GLU A 162 -41.03 14.46 -1.93
CA GLU A 162 -39.80 14.51 -1.12
C GLU A 162 -38.58 14.59 -2.03
N PHE A 163 -37.58 15.39 -1.64
CA PHE A 163 -36.41 15.67 -2.46
C PHE A 163 -35.11 15.54 -1.68
N TYR A 164 -34.19 14.76 -2.24
CA TYR A 164 -32.89 14.42 -1.66
C TYR A 164 -31.78 14.76 -2.64
N TYR A 165 -30.70 15.39 -2.18
CA TYR A 165 -29.57 15.66 -3.06
C TYR A 165 -28.21 15.63 -2.36
N TYR A 166 -27.20 15.19 -3.10
CA TYR A 166 -25.79 15.28 -2.74
C TYR A 166 -25.07 16.28 -3.63
N ASN A 167 -24.04 16.90 -3.07
CA ASN A 167 -23.00 17.57 -3.87
C ASN A 167 -21.84 16.58 -4.11
N ILE A 168 -21.32 16.52 -5.33
CA ILE A 168 -20.25 15.60 -5.75
C ILE A 168 -18.86 16.27 -5.68
N GLY A 169 -18.81 17.61 -5.72
CA GLY A 169 -17.58 18.40 -5.64
C GLY A 169 -16.78 18.52 -6.94
N SER A 170 -17.28 17.92 -8.02
CA SER A 170 -16.72 18.00 -9.38
C SER A 170 -17.87 17.88 -10.40
N TYR A 171 -17.68 18.40 -11.61
CA TYR A 171 -18.57 18.12 -12.75
C TYR A 171 -18.34 16.71 -13.34
N LEU A 172 -17.17 16.12 -13.09
CA LEU A 172 -16.81 14.78 -13.54
C LEU A 172 -16.21 13.99 -12.37
N SER A 173 -16.94 13.01 -11.87
CA SER A 173 -16.47 12.04 -10.86
C SER A 173 -17.32 10.77 -10.89
N PRO A 174 -17.09 9.86 -11.87
CA PRO A 174 -17.91 8.67 -12.08
C PRO A 174 -18.10 7.83 -10.80
N ASP A 175 -17.00 7.54 -10.11
CA ASP A 175 -17.01 6.69 -8.90
C ASP A 175 -17.86 7.25 -7.75
N ALA A 176 -17.82 8.58 -7.54
CA ALA A 176 -18.63 9.24 -6.52
C ALA A 176 -20.10 9.32 -6.96
N THR A 177 -20.33 9.55 -8.25
CA THR A 177 -21.66 9.64 -8.87
C THR A 177 -22.41 8.32 -8.76
N VAL A 178 -21.75 7.19 -9.08
CA VAL A 178 -22.31 5.83 -8.95
C VAL A 178 -22.75 5.58 -7.50
N ARG A 179 -21.83 5.69 -6.53
CA ARG A 179 -22.16 5.39 -5.11
C ARG A 179 -23.19 6.36 -4.50
N ALA A 180 -23.17 7.64 -4.90
CA ALA A 180 -24.19 8.60 -4.47
C ALA A 180 -25.58 8.27 -5.05
N THR A 181 -25.62 7.83 -6.31
CA THR A 181 -26.84 7.34 -6.98
C THR A 181 -27.37 6.08 -6.30
N GLU A 182 -26.50 5.12 -5.99
CA GLU A 182 -26.84 3.92 -5.23
C GLU A 182 -27.43 4.26 -3.85
N SER A 183 -26.87 5.23 -3.12
CA SER A 183 -27.42 5.67 -1.83
C SER A 183 -28.81 6.34 -1.98
N LEU A 184 -29.00 7.21 -2.97
CA LEU A 184 -30.31 7.83 -3.24
C LEU A 184 -31.40 6.78 -3.57
N ILE A 185 -31.05 5.73 -4.32
CA ILE A 185 -31.95 4.62 -4.65
C ILE A 185 -32.18 3.70 -3.44
N ASN A 186 -31.11 3.27 -2.78
CA ASN A 186 -31.16 2.21 -1.76
C ASN A 186 -31.57 2.72 -0.37
N ASP A 187 -31.06 3.88 0.06
CA ASP A 187 -31.30 4.40 1.40
C ASP A 187 -32.55 5.30 1.41
N TYR A 188 -32.65 6.20 0.43
CA TYR A 188 -33.72 7.22 0.35
C TYR A 188 -34.93 6.82 -0.50
N LYS A 189 -34.84 5.72 -1.26
CA LYS A 189 -35.91 5.17 -2.12
C LYS A 189 -36.38 6.15 -3.21
N CYS A 190 -35.45 6.94 -3.75
CA CYS A 190 -35.69 7.78 -4.92
C CYS A 190 -35.93 6.89 -6.15
N ASP A 191 -36.97 7.21 -6.94
CA ASP A 191 -37.31 6.43 -8.15
C ASP A 191 -37.13 7.20 -9.47
N VAL A 192 -37.04 8.53 -9.40
CA VAL A 192 -36.58 9.40 -10.50
C VAL A 192 -35.42 10.25 -10.01
N LEU A 193 -34.32 10.24 -10.77
CA LEU A 193 -33.08 10.92 -10.42
C LEU A 193 -32.54 11.72 -11.61
N ALA A 194 -31.85 12.82 -11.33
CA ALA A 194 -31.20 13.69 -12.31
C ALA A 194 -29.91 14.30 -11.76
N ASP A 195 -29.16 14.93 -12.64
CA ASP A 195 -27.95 15.68 -12.30
C ASP A 195 -27.65 16.79 -13.31
N THR A 196 -26.60 17.55 -13.04
CA THR A 196 -25.94 18.49 -13.98
C THR A 196 -24.44 18.24 -14.08
N LEU A 197 -24.05 16.96 -14.06
CA LEU A 197 -22.69 16.50 -14.28
C LEU A 197 -22.39 16.42 -15.79
N ASP A 198 -21.11 16.30 -16.16
CA ASP A 198 -20.69 16.30 -17.56
C ASP A 198 -20.89 14.93 -18.25
N ASP A 199 -20.96 13.84 -17.49
CA ASP A 199 -21.09 12.46 -18.00
C ASP A 199 -22.45 11.83 -17.66
N PHE A 200 -22.64 10.55 -18.01
CA PHE A 200 -23.92 9.83 -17.82
C PHE A 200 -23.85 8.74 -16.73
N SER A 201 -22.91 8.82 -15.78
CA SER A 201 -22.73 7.79 -14.74
C SER A 201 -23.95 7.59 -13.84
N LEU A 202 -24.67 8.65 -13.44
CA LEU A 202 -25.95 8.52 -12.73
C LEU A 202 -26.94 7.74 -13.58
N GLY A 203 -27.09 8.12 -14.85
CA GLY A 203 -28.02 7.48 -15.77
C GLY A 203 -27.76 5.99 -15.94
N ASN A 204 -26.51 5.58 -16.12
CA ASN A 204 -26.12 4.18 -16.17
C ASN A 204 -26.48 3.45 -14.87
N THR A 205 -26.13 4.01 -13.71
CA THR A 205 -26.42 3.40 -12.39
C THR A 205 -27.93 3.25 -12.13
N VAL A 206 -28.75 4.22 -12.56
CA VAL A 206 -30.22 4.14 -12.48
C VAL A 206 -30.76 3.01 -13.37
N ILE A 207 -30.19 2.82 -14.56
CA ILE A 207 -30.57 1.73 -15.48
C ILE A 207 -30.17 0.36 -14.92
N ASP A 208 -28.95 0.25 -14.37
CA ASP A 208 -28.46 -0.98 -13.74
C ASP A 208 -29.27 -1.38 -12.49
N ALA A 209 -29.81 -0.40 -11.76
CA ALA A 209 -30.79 -0.60 -10.68
C ALA A 209 -32.20 -1.00 -11.17
N GLY A 210 -32.44 -1.13 -12.48
CA GLY A 210 -33.73 -1.50 -13.07
C GLY A 210 -34.76 -0.37 -13.13
N LEU A 211 -34.33 0.88 -12.89
CA LEU A 211 -35.14 2.09 -13.04
C LEU A 211 -34.91 2.71 -14.43
N LYS A 212 -35.60 3.81 -14.74
CA LYS A 212 -35.37 4.56 -15.98
C LYS A 212 -34.69 5.90 -15.71
N ALA A 213 -33.61 6.17 -16.44
CA ALA A 213 -32.80 7.36 -16.28
C ALA A 213 -33.42 8.63 -16.90
N MET A 214 -32.94 9.80 -16.49
CA MET A 214 -33.18 11.07 -17.19
C MET A 214 -31.89 11.60 -17.78
N GLY A 215 -31.94 12.04 -19.05
CA GLY A 215 -30.81 12.64 -19.76
C GLY A 215 -30.74 14.14 -19.50
N THR A 216 -30.14 14.53 -18.37
CA THR A 216 -30.07 15.94 -17.92
C THR A 216 -28.69 16.60 -18.08
N ASN A 217 -27.71 15.90 -18.66
CA ASN A 217 -26.39 16.46 -19.01
C ASN A 217 -26.37 17.26 -20.34
N GLY A 218 -27.52 17.35 -21.03
CA GLY A 218 -27.67 18.16 -22.25
C GLY A 218 -27.36 17.45 -23.57
N PHE A 219 -27.12 16.13 -23.55
CA PHE A 219 -27.02 15.27 -24.73
C PHE A 219 -28.30 14.43 -24.89
N PRO A 220 -28.73 14.06 -26.13
CA PRO A 220 -29.91 13.22 -26.34
C PRO A 220 -29.63 11.74 -26.00
N GLN A 221 -29.55 11.41 -24.71
CA GLN A 221 -29.13 10.10 -24.20
C GLN A 221 -29.97 8.91 -24.70
N ARG A 222 -31.25 9.15 -25.03
CA ARG A 222 -32.13 8.15 -25.65
C ARG A 222 -31.59 7.59 -26.97
N THR A 223 -30.74 8.34 -27.68
CA THR A 223 -30.08 7.86 -28.92
C THR A 223 -29.06 6.74 -28.69
N VAL A 224 -28.52 6.62 -27.47
CA VAL A 224 -27.52 5.61 -27.08
C VAL A 224 -28.17 4.51 -26.23
N HIS A 225 -28.96 4.91 -25.23
CA HIS A 225 -29.54 4.00 -24.24
C HIS A 225 -30.99 3.56 -24.53
N GLY A 226 -31.59 4.07 -25.61
CA GLY A 226 -32.94 3.72 -26.02
C GLY A 226 -34.00 4.01 -24.94
N GLU A 227 -35.03 3.18 -24.89
CA GLU A 227 -36.18 3.36 -24.00
C GLU A 227 -35.89 3.17 -22.49
N ASN A 228 -34.64 2.91 -22.11
CA ASN A 228 -34.19 2.95 -20.71
C ASN A 228 -34.08 4.39 -20.17
N VAL A 229 -34.10 5.39 -21.05
CA VAL A 229 -34.12 6.82 -20.69
C VAL A 229 -35.53 7.38 -20.88
N LEU A 230 -36.12 7.94 -19.83
CA LEU A 230 -37.45 8.58 -19.85
C LEU A 230 -37.49 9.76 -20.81
N TYR A 231 -36.52 10.65 -20.69
CA TYR A 231 -36.51 11.97 -21.32
C TYR A 231 -35.07 12.46 -21.46
N SER A 232 -34.82 13.30 -22.45
CA SER A 232 -33.57 14.04 -22.56
C SER A 232 -33.82 15.45 -23.08
N TYR A 233 -33.07 16.43 -22.58
CA TYR A 233 -32.95 17.73 -23.24
C TYR A 233 -31.58 17.82 -23.92
N ALA A 234 -31.54 18.30 -25.17
CA ALA A 234 -30.33 18.43 -25.96
C ALA A 234 -29.99 19.89 -26.26
N TYR A 235 -28.73 20.31 -26.08
CA TYR A 235 -28.26 21.66 -26.43
C TYR A 235 -28.03 21.83 -27.93
N ASN A 236 -28.73 22.76 -28.60
CA ASN A 236 -28.53 23.03 -30.02
C ASN A 236 -27.67 24.28 -30.28
N TRP A 237 -26.36 24.15 -30.03
CA TRP A 237 -25.37 25.22 -30.25
C TRP A 237 -25.28 25.72 -31.70
N THR A 238 -25.59 24.87 -32.69
CA THR A 238 -25.59 25.24 -34.12
C THR A 238 -26.49 26.43 -34.41
N LYS A 239 -27.68 26.50 -33.77
CA LYS A 239 -28.64 27.61 -33.94
C LYS A 239 -28.06 28.99 -33.57
N TYR A 240 -27.06 29.03 -32.68
CA TYR A 240 -26.40 30.26 -32.23
C TYR A 240 -25.04 30.47 -32.92
N TYR A 241 -24.22 29.44 -33.05
CA TYR A 241 -22.90 29.56 -33.68
C TYR A 241 -22.99 29.86 -35.18
N LEU A 242 -24.01 29.37 -35.89
CA LEU A 242 -24.18 29.62 -37.33
C LEU A 242 -24.42 31.10 -37.69
N PRO A 243 -25.41 31.81 -37.10
CA PRO A 243 -25.60 33.24 -37.39
C PRO A 243 -24.42 34.09 -36.90
N ILE A 244 -23.80 33.74 -35.76
CA ILE A 244 -22.59 34.42 -35.27
C ILE A 244 -21.46 34.32 -36.31
N THR A 245 -21.18 33.10 -36.80
CA THR A 245 -20.11 32.86 -37.78
C THR A 245 -20.39 33.58 -39.10
N LYS A 246 -21.64 33.58 -39.57
CA LYS A 246 -22.04 34.35 -40.77
C LYS A 246 -21.78 35.85 -40.62
N ASN A 247 -22.09 36.44 -39.46
CA ASN A 247 -21.82 37.86 -39.22
C ASN A 247 -20.31 38.17 -39.18
N ILE A 248 -19.50 37.29 -38.59
CA ILE A 248 -18.04 37.43 -38.57
C ILE A 248 -17.48 37.34 -40.00
N MET A 249 -17.87 36.31 -40.77
CA MET A 249 -17.43 36.16 -42.17
C MET A 249 -17.83 37.37 -43.03
N TYR A 250 -19.03 37.91 -42.82
CA TYR A 250 -19.49 39.13 -43.48
C TYR A 250 -18.63 40.35 -43.12
N ASN A 251 -18.31 40.53 -41.83
CA ASN A 251 -17.48 41.64 -41.33
C ASN A 251 -16.00 41.56 -41.77
N LEU A 252 -15.48 40.34 -41.99
CA LEU A 252 -14.12 40.09 -42.49
C LEU A 252 -14.01 40.13 -44.02
N ASP A 253 -15.12 40.25 -44.76
CA ASP A 253 -15.08 40.46 -46.21
C ASP A 253 -14.70 41.92 -46.50
N PRO A 254 -13.61 42.19 -47.26
CA PRO A 254 -13.21 43.55 -47.63
C PRO A 254 -14.29 44.38 -48.32
N ILE A 255 -15.25 43.73 -49.01
CA ILE A 255 -16.38 44.39 -49.67
C ILE A 255 -17.29 45.11 -48.65
N ASN A 256 -17.39 44.58 -47.42
CA ASN A 256 -18.30 45.07 -46.39
C ASN A 256 -17.62 45.97 -45.35
N ALA A 257 -16.36 46.37 -45.55
CA ALA A 257 -15.56 47.09 -44.55
C ALA A 257 -16.20 48.42 -44.05
N GLY A 258 -17.10 49.04 -44.83
CA GLY A 258 -17.86 50.22 -44.44
C GLY A 258 -19.21 49.97 -43.76
N ASN A 259 -19.71 48.73 -43.76
CA ASN A 259 -21.07 48.34 -43.33
C ASN A 259 -21.03 47.18 -42.31
N GLN A 260 -20.17 47.26 -41.29
CA GLN A 260 -20.02 46.16 -40.31
C GLN A 260 -21.29 45.92 -39.49
N ILE A 261 -21.62 44.64 -39.28
CA ILE A 261 -22.64 44.18 -38.36
C ILE A 261 -22.07 44.25 -36.93
N PRO A 262 -22.66 45.03 -36.01
CA PRO A 262 -22.14 45.13 -34.64
C PRO A 262 -22.30 43.82 -33.88
N ASN A 263 -21.30 43.48 -33.06
CA ASN A 263 -21.37 42.34 -32.16
C ASN A 263 -22.46 42.53 -31.09
N ALA A 264 -23.07 41.42 -30.66
CA ALA A 264 -24.19 41.42 -29.71
C ALA A 264 -23.95 40.45 -28.54
N LYS A 265 -24.75 40.61 -27.48
CA LYS A 265 -24.88 39.58 -26.43
C LYS A 265 -25.95 38.58 -26.87
N TRP A 266 -25.60 37.30 -26.86
CA TRP A 266 -26.51 36.21 -27.18
C TRP A 266 -27.01 35.53 -25.91
N TYR A 267 -28.29 35.17 -25.90
CA TYR A 267 -28.92 34.45 -24.81
C TYR A 267 -29.71 33.27 -25.37
N ALA A 268 -29.39 32.05 -24.92
CA ALA A 268 -30.02 30.83 -25.40
C ALA A 268 -31.00 30.26 -24.37
N ASP A 269 -32.21 29.92 -24.80
CA ASP A 269 -33.32 29.48 -23.95
C ASP A 269 -34.34 28.69 -24.79
N PHE A 270 -35.42 28.21 -24.18
CA PHE A 270 -36.62 27.84 -24.92
C PHE A 270 -37.14 29.04 -25.72
N ASN A 271 -37.63 28.79 -26.93
CA ASN A 271 -38.15 29.85 -27.81
C ASN A 271 -39.32 29.31 -28.64
N SER A 272 -40.35 30.13 -28.84
CA SER A 272 -41.49 29.79 -29.69
C SER A 272 -41.12 29.75 -31.19
N ASN A 273 -40.02 30.40 -31.59
CA ASN A 273 -39.41 30.24 -32.91
C ASN A 273 -38.49 29.00 -32.94
N PRO A 274 -38.78 27.97 -33.75
CA PRO A 274 -37.98 26.74 -33.84
C PRO A 274 -36.50 26.97 -34.17
N ASP A 275 -36.19 27.99 -34.98
CA ASP A 275 -34.82 28.35 -35.41
C ASP A 275 -33.99 28.95 -34.26
N GLN A 276 -34.64 29.45 -33.21
CA GLN A 276 -34.00 30.04 -32.04
C GLN A 276 -34.15 29.18 -30.78
N ASN A 277 -35.01 28.16 -30.78
CA ASN A 277 -35.22 27.27 -29.64
C ASN A 277 -33.95 26.49 -29.31
N PHE A 278 -33.32 26.75 -28.17
CA PHE A 278 -32.01 26.17 -27.85
C PHE A 278 -32.07 24.72 -27.37
N PHE A 279 -33.17 24.32 -26.73
CA PHE A 279 -33.35 23.01 -26.12
C PHE A 279 -34.26 22.13 -26.98
N ASP A 280 -33.69 21.12 -27.62
CA ASP A 280 -34.48 20.11 -28.32
C ASP A 280 -34.85 19.00 -27.30
N LEU A 281 -36.15 18.73 -27.14
CA LEU A 281 -36.66 17.80 -26.12
C LEU A 281 -37.03 16.45 -26.74
N ASP A 282 -36.58 15.37 -26.11
CA ASP A 282 -36.86 14.00 -26.54
C ASP A 282 -37.51 13.19 -25.42
N PHE A 283 -38.53 12.39 -25.75
CA PHE A 283 -39.37 11.67 -24.79
C PHE A 283 -39.51 10.19 -25.17
N SER A 284 -39.35 9.31 -24.18
CA SER A 284 -39.62 7.87 -24.28
C SER A 284 -41.06 7.59 -24.71
N VAL A 285 -41.25 6.46 -25.38
CA VAL A 285 -42.56 5.88 -25.69
C VAL A 285 -43.34 5.53 -24.40
N SER A 286 -42.67 5.24 -23.27
CA SER A 286 -43.36 4.91 -22.01
C SER A 286 -44.00 6.09 -21.31
N ILE A 287 -43.55 7.33 -21.57
CA ILE A 287 -44.18 8.53 -21.00
C ILE A 287 -45.55 8.71 -21.65
N SER A 288 -46.58 8.91 -20.81
CA SER A 288 -47.96 9.08 -21.28
C SER A 288 -48.12 10.31 -22.18
N ASN A 289 -49.10 10.28 -23.09
CA ASN A 289 -49.41 11.45 -23.94
C ASN A 289 -49.89 12.65 -23.10
N ASP A 290 -50.54 12.41 -21.97
CA ASP A 290 -50.98 13.46 -21.06
C ASP A 290 -49.80 14.09 -20.31
N THR A 291 -48.84 13.30 -19.83
CA THR A 291 -47.57 13.81 -19.26
C THR A 291 -46.83 14.66 -20.30
N LYS A 292 -46.65 14.14 -21.53
CA LYS A 292 -46.00 14.89 -22.64
C LYS A 292 -46.68 16.22 -22.90
N LYS A 293 -48.02 16.22 -22.94
CA LYS A 293 -48.82 17.44 -23.16
C LYS A 293 -48.70 18.43 -22.00
N ALA A 294 -48.67 17.97 -20.75
CA ALA A 294 -48.45 18.82 -19.58
C ALA A 294 -47.06 19.49 -19.63
N VAL A 295 -46.01 18.71 -19.86
CA VAL A 295 -44.63 19.22 -19.99
C VAL A 295 -44.50 20.23 -21.13
N LEU A 296 -45.05 19.93 -22.31
CA LEU A 296 -45.02 20.87 -23.45
C LEU A 296 -45.87 22.14 -23.22
N THR A 297 -46.90 22.06 -22.37
CA THR A 297 -47.68 23.24 -21.92
C THR A 297 -46.83 24.12 -21.01
N GLU A 298 -46.06 23.55 -20.09
CA GLU A 298 -45.11 24.30 -19.27
C GLU A 298 -43.98 24.92 -20.10
N VAL A 299 -43.43 24.21 -21.09
CA VAL A 299 -42.46 24.80 -22.04
C VAL A 299 -43.06 26.01 -22.75
N LYS A 300 -44.32 25.92 -23.19
CA LYS A 300 -45.03 27.05 -23.81
C LYS A 300 -45.28 28.20 -22.82
N ASN A 301 -45.57 27.90 -21.55
CA ASN A 301 -45.68 28.93 -20.51
C ASN A 301 -44.34 29.69 -20.33
N LEU A 302 -43.20 29.00 -20.40
CA LEU A 302 -41.86 29.62 -20.35
C LEU A 302 -41.50 30.41 -21.62
N THR A 303 -42.11 30.14 -22.78
CA THR A 303 -41.90 30.95 -24.00
C THR A 303 -42.83 32.15 -24.10
N ASP A 304 -44.03 32.06 -23.51
CA ASP A 304 -45.07 33.08 -23.64
C ASP A 304 -44.96 34.19 -22.58
N HIS A 305 -44.28 33.95 -21.46
CA HIS A 305 -44.13 34.91 -20.34
C HIS A 305 -42.72 35.52 -20.25
N GLN A 306 -42.56 36.60 -19.47
CA GLN A 306 -41.24 37.17 -19.22
C GLN A 306 -40.49 36.33 -18.18
N ARG A 307 -39.20 36.08 -18.42
CA ARG A 307 -38.33 35.30 -17.52
C ARG A 307 -38.44 35.66 -16.04
N LYS A 308 -38.57 36.95 -15.71
CA LYS A 308 -38.69 37.41 -14.31
C LYS A 308 -39.93 36.86 -13.58
N ASP A 309 -40.97 36.49 -14.34
CA ASP A 309 -42.27 36.01 -13.85
C ASP A 309 -42.36 34.46 -13.89
N HIS A 310 -41.30 33.76 -14.35
CA HIS A 310 -41.27 32.30 -14.35
C HIS A 310 -41.32 31.76 -12.91
N TYR A 311 -42.00 30.63 -12.72
CA TYR A 311 -42.28 30.04 -11.40
C TYR A 311 -41.00 29.77 -10.57
N TYR A 312 -39.88 29.41 -11.21
CA TYR A 312 -38.60 29.20 -10.52
C TYR A 312 -37.85 30.49 -10.12
N TYR A 313 -38.29 31.68 -10.55
CA TYR A 313 -37.83 32.99 -10.04
C TYR A 313 -38.85 33.67 -9.11
N CYS A 314 -40.13 33.31 -9.20
CA CYS A 314 -41.26 33.87 -8.43
C CYS A 314 -42.12 32.74 -7.83
N ASN A 315 -41.87 32.41 -6.56
CA ASN A 315 -42.67 31.44 -5.81
C ASN A 315 -42.61 31.70 -4.30
N THR A 316 -43.46 31.01 -3.53
CA THR A 316 -43.56 31.16 -2.07
C THR A 316 -42.30 30.69 -1.33
N TYR A 317 -41.61 29.66 -1.82
CA TYR A 317 -40.40 29.11 -1.18
C TYR A 317 -39.20 30.09 -1.22
N LEU A 318 -39.18 31.01 -2.19
CA LEU A 318 -38.17 32.06 -2.32
C LEU A 318 -38.45 33.30 -1.45
N ALA A 319 -39.56 33.36 -0.71
CA ALA A 319 -39.91 34.52 0.13
C ALA A 319 -38.81 34.89 1.13
N ASN A 320 -38.26 33.92 1.87
CA ASN A 320 -37.18 34.17 2.83
C ASN A 320 -35.90 34.68 2.14
N TYR A 321 -35.65 34.27 0.90
CA TYR A 321 -34.52 34.71 0.08
C TYR A 321 -34.75 36.06 -0.61
N SER A 322 -36.00 36.53 -0.71
CA SER A 322 -36.33 37.86 -1.26
C SER A 322 -36.30 38.98 -0.22
N LEU A 323 -36.37 38.65 1.09
CA LEU A 323 -36.31 39.61 2.20
C LEU A 323 -35.04 40.50 2.20
N PRO A 324 -33.80 40.00 2.01
CA PRO A 324 -32.60 40.85 2.02
C PRO A 324 -32.57 41.88 0.89
N TYR A 325 -33.35 41.66 -0.17
CA TYR A 325 -33.50 42.56 -1.31
C TYR A 325 -34.74 43.47 -1.20
N ASN A 326 -35.34 43.54 0.00
CA ASN A 326 -36.51 44.35 0.32
C ASN A 326 -37.75 44.03 -0.56
N LYS A 327 -37.90 42.76 -0.94
CA LYS A 327 -39.02 42.26 -1.74
C LYS A 327 -39.91 41.33 -0.92
N THR A 328 -41.19 41.67 -0.84
CA THR A 328 -42.22 40.94 -0.08
C THR A 328 -42.97 39.89 -0.90
N THR A 329 -42.65 39.70 -2.18
CA THR A 329 -43.47 38.94 -3.14
C THR A 329 -42.97 37.53 -3.46
N GLY A 330 -41.87 37.05 -2.86
CA GLY A 330 -41.25 35.76 -3.23
C GLY A 330 -40.57 35.76 -4.61
N CYS A 331 -40.44 36.92 -5.26
CA CYS A 331 -39.75 37.08 -6.53
C CYS A 331 -38.32 37.59 -6.34
N ILE A 332 -37.33 36.93 -6.92
CA ILE A 332 -35.92 37.39 -6.90
C ILE A 332 -35.44 37.83 -8.29
N SER A 333 -34.26 38.44 -8.36
CA SER A 333 -33.65 38.76 -9.66
C SER A 333 -32.90 37.54 -10.22
N THR A 334 -32.75 37.47 -11.54
CA THR A 334 -31.92 36.45 -12.20
C THR A 334 -30.51 36.38 -11.62
N ALA A 335 -29.91 37.53 -11.29
CA ALA A 335 -28.61 37.58 -10.63
C ALA A 335 -28.65 36.95 -9.23
N ALA A 336 -29.64 37.29 -8.40
CA ALA A 336 -29.76 36.75 -7.04
C ALA A 336 -30.00 35.22 -7.05
N PHE A 337 -30.83 34.71 -7.97
CA PHE A 337 -31.09 33.27 -8.13
C PHE A 337 -29.81 32.46 -8.35
N PHE A 338 -28.90 32.95 -9.21
CA PHE A 338 -27.63 32.29 -9.49
C PHE A 338 -26.60 32.33 -8.35
N TYR A 339 -26.87 33.05 -7.25
CA TYR A 339 -26.01 33.11 -6.05
C TYR A 339 -26.66 32.51 -4.80
N ILE A 340 -27.81 31.84 -4.92
CA ILE A 340 -28.35 31.04 -3.82
C ILE A 340 -27.48 29.78 -3.68
N ASN A 341 -27.10 29.46 -2.43
CA ASN A 341 -26.35 28.25 -2.05
C ASN A 341 -26.91 27.55 -0.80
N ALA A 342 -27.90 28.14 -0.11
CA ALA A 342 -28.56 27.50 1.00
C ALA A 342 -29.81 26.74 0.50
N PRO A 343 -30.12 25.53 1.03
CA PRO A 343 -31.29 24.78 0.61
C PRO A 343 -32.60 25.56 0.79
N LEU A 344 -33.57 25.36 -0.10
CA LEU A 344 -34.93 25.87 0.06
C LEU A 344 -35.70 25.01 1.08
N GLU A 345 -36.74 25.60 1.67
CA GLU A 345 -37.60 24.92 2.66
C GLU A 345 -38.27 23.68 2.05
N GLY A 346 -37.98 22.50 2.58
CA GLY A 346 -38.48 21.22 2.05
C GLY A 346 -37.51 20.49 1.10
N MET A 347 -36.28 20.98 0.93
CA MET A 347 -35.17 20.23 0.33
C MET A 347 -34.34 19.51 1.41
N THR A 348 -33.98 18.25 1.17
CA THR A 348 -33.08 17.49 2.05
C THR A 348 -31.68 17.45 1.43
N TYR A 349 -30.78 18.33 1.91
CA TYR A 349 -29.37 18.30 1.53
C TYR A 349 -28.61 17.26 2.36
N LEU A 350 -27.96 16.31 1.68
CA LEU A 350 -27.24 15.19 2.29
C LEU A 350 -25.73 15.45 2.44
N GLY A 351 -25.24 16.61 2.00
CA GLY A 351 -23.84 17.02 2.11
C GLY A 351 -23.01 16.80 0.84
N LEU A 352 -21.70 16.98 0.98
CA LEU A 352 -20.71 16.56 -0.02
C LEU A 352 -20.52 15.04 0.10
N TYR A 353 -20.71 14.31 -0.99
CA TYR A 353 -20.57 12.86 -1.02
C TYR A 353 -19.10 12.45 -0.99
N ASN A 354 -18.65 11.94 0.16
CA ASN A 354 -17.33 11.35 0.31
C ASN A 354 -17.43 9.82 0.18
N ILE A 355 -16.61 9.25 -0.70
CA ILE A 355 -16.52 7.81 -0.88
C ILE A 355 -15.88 7.18 0.36
N SER A 356 -16.57 6.24 1.01
CA SER A 356 -16.00 5.42 2.08
C SER A 356 -14.92 4.49 1.51
N ILE A 357 -13.75 4.49 2.15
CA ILE A 357 -12.63 3.62 1.81
C ILE A 357 -12.68 2.40 2.73
N ASP A 358 -12.63 1.20 2.17
CA ASP A 358 -12.80 -0.06 2.92
C ASP A 358 -11.46 -0.72 3.28
N GLU A 359 -11.34 -1.25 4.51
CA GLU A 359 -10.12 -1.91 4.99
C GLU A 359 -10.04 -3.36 4.49
N VAL A 360 -9.11 -3.64 3.58
CA VAL A 360 -8.81 -5.01 3.13
C VAL A 360 -7.96 -5.70 4.17
N LYS A 361 -8.59 -6.61 4.91
CA LYS A 361 -7.95 -7.40 5.99
C LYS A 361 -7.28 -8.64 5.41
N PRO A 362 -6.09 -9.02 5.90
CA PRO A 362 -5.42 -10.24 5.47
C PRO A 362 -6.25 -11.48 5.81
N SER A 363 -6.11 -12.54 5.01
CA SER A 363 -6.90 -13.78 5.17
C SER A 363 -6.77 -14.39 6.57
N HIS A 364 -7.90 -14.51 7.28
CA HIS A 364 -7.98 -15.13 8.60
C HIS A 364 -7.44 -16.57 8.62
N SER A 365 -7.58 -17.33 7.52
CA SER A 365 -7.04 -18.69 7.40
C SER A 365 -5.52 -18.69 7.56
N VAL A 366 -4.81 -17.79 6.87
CA VAL A 366 -3.35 -17.64 6.97
C VAL A 366 -2.96 -17.24 8.39
N GLN A 367 -3.70 -16.30 9.00
CA GLN A 367 -3.46 -15.83 10.35
C GLN A 367 -3.54 -16.96 11.38
N TYR A 368 -4.61 -17.75 11.36
CA TYR A 368 -4.78 -18.86 12.31
C TYR A 368 -3.76 -19.99 12.07
N SER A 369 -3.51 -20.39 10.82
CA SER A 369 -2.57 -21.48 10.53
C SER A 369 -1.16 -21.20 11.03
N ILE A 370 -0.61 -20.01 10.75
CA ILE A 370 0.75 -19.64 11.18
C ILE A 370 0.82 -19.51 12.71
N SER A 371 -0.21 -18.92 13.34
CA SER A 371 -0.24 -18.74 14.79
C SER A 371 -0.30 -20.06 15.55
N ILE A 372 -1.12 -21.01 15.09
CA ILE A 372 -1.26 -22.35 15.70
C ILE A 372 0.05 -23.14 15.59
N VAL A 373 0.66 -23.19 14.41
CA VAL A 373 1.94 -23.89 14.20
C VAL A 373 3.05 -23.29 15.07
N SER A 374 3.12 -21.95 15.13
CA SER A 374 4.08 -21.25 16.00
C SER A 374 3.89 -21.61 17.48
N GLY A 375 2.64 -21.62 17.96
CA GLY A 375 2.31 -21.99 19.34
C GLY A 375 2.69 -23.44 19.70
N ILE A 376 2.47 -24.40 18.79
CA ILE A 376 2.89 -25.80 18.98
C ILE A 376 4.41 -25.90 19.06
N LEU A 377 5.14 -25.19 18.19
CA LEU A 377 6.61 -25.17 18.20
C LEU A 377 7.18 -24.49 19.46
N MET A 378 6.54 -23.44 19.98
CA MET A 378 6.87 -22.84 21.27
C MET A 378 6.70 -23.84 22.43
N LEU A 379 5.60 -24.60 22.46
CA LEU A 379 5.38 -25.63 23.47
C LEU A 379 6.46 -26.71 23.43
N ILE A 380 6.85 -27.17 22.23
CA ILE A 380 7.94 -28.12 22.05
C ILE A 380 9.28 -27.56 22.57
N VAL A 381 9.58 -26.28 22.31
CA VAL A 381 10.79 -25.61 22.83
C VAL A 381 10.78 -25.52 24.37
N LEU A 382 9.64 -25.19 24.98
CA LEU A 382 9.51 -25.16 26.44
C LEU A 382 9.71 -26.54 27.07
N LEU A 383 9.19 -27.61 26.44
CA LEU A 383 9.43 -28.99 26.85
C LEU A 383 10.91 -29.40 26.69
N MET A 384 11.60 -28.93 25.64
CA MET A 384 13.05 -29.13 25.47
C MET A 384 13.87 -28.41 26.55
N MET A 385 13.51 -27.18 26.91
CA MET A 385 14.15 -26.44 28.01
C MET A 385 13.99 -27.17 29.34
N LEU A 386 12.78 -27.66 29.65
CA LEU A 386 12.51 -28.46 30.84
C LEU A 386 13.34 -29.77 30.83
N GLY A 387 13.40 -30.45 29.68
CA GLY A 387 14.22 -31.66 29.50
C GLY A 387 15.72 -31.42 29.73
N ILE A 388 16.27 -30.27 29.31
CA ILE A 388 17.66 -29.89 29.58
C ILE A 388 17.88 -29.65 31.08
N GLY A 389 16.91 -29.07 31.78
CA GLY A 389 16.95 -28.90 33.23
C GLY A 389 16.97 -30.22 33.99
N ILE A 390 16.11 -31.17 33.60
CA ILE A 390 15.98 -32.50 34.23
C ILE A 390 17.21 -33.37 33.94
N TYR A 391 17.68 -33.41 32.69
CA TYR A 391 18.78 -34.27 32.27
C TYR A 391 20.15 -33.57 32.25
N LYS A 392 20.30 -32.44 32.98
CA LYS A 392 21.53 -31.62 33.01
C LYS A 392 22.79 -32.41 33.35
N ASP A 393 22.66 -33.43 34.21
CA ASP A 393 23.77 -34.24 34.72
C ASP A 393 24.15 -35.40 33.78
N ASN A 394 23.34 -35.67 32.74
CA ASN A 394 23.68 -36.66 31.73
C ASN A 394 24.87 -36.17 30.89
N PRO A 395 25.93 -36.98 30.66
CA PRO A 395 27.14 -36.52 29.97
C PRO A 395 26.89 -35.93 28.57
N SER A 396 25.84 -36.38 27.84
CA SER A 396 25.48 -35.84 26.52
C SER A 396 24.95 -34.39 26.56
N ILE A 397 24.46 -33.93 27.72
CA ILE A 397 23.92 -32.58 27.94
C ILE A 397 24.92 -31.74 28.75
N ARG A 398 25.59 -32.33 29.75
CA ARG A 398 26.61 -31.65 30.58
C ARG A 398 27.78 -31.11 29.74
N SER A 399 28.39 -31.98 28.91
CA SER A 399 29.50 -31.60 28.00
C SER A 399 29.15 -30.44 27.07
N ALA A 400 27.88 -30.32 26.69
CA ALA A 400 27.36 -29.30 25.79
C ALA A 400 27.09 -27.95 26.47
N SER A 401 27.34 -27.81 27.77
CA SER A 401 27.04 -26.63 28.60
C SER A 401 25.54 -26.24 28.58
N PRO A 402 24.72 -26.74 29.54
CA PRO A 402 23.27 -26.55 29.57
C PRO A 402 22.78 -25.10 29.42
N ILE A 403 23.54 -24.14 29.97
CA ILE A 403 23.19 -22.70 29.90
C ILE A 403 23.16 -22.21 28.43
N PHE A 404 24.15 -22.58 27.62
CA PHE A 404 24.18 -22.23 26.19
C PHE A 404 23.07 -22.92 25.40
N LEU A 405 22.70 -24.15 25.76
CA LEU A 405 21.59 -24.85 25.14
C LEU A 405 20.25 -24.15 25.40
N ASN A 406 20.00 -23.73 26.64
CA ASN A 406 18.80 -22.96 26.98
C ASN A 406 18.79 -21.58 26.30
N PHE A 407 19.93 -20.92 26.14
CA PHE A 407 20.01 -19.63 25.45
C PHE A 407 19.70 -19.75 23.94
N ILE A 408 20.15 -20.83 23.28
CA ILE A 408 19.78 -21.13 21.87
C ILE A 408 18.27 -21.38 21.75
N LEU A 409 17.68 -22.16 22.68
CA LEU A 409 16.23 -22.40 22.71
C LEU A 409 15.44 -21.11 22.97
N PHE A 410 15.96 -20.21 23.82
CA PHE A 410 15.35 -18.91 24.08
C PHE A 410 15.33 -18.03 22.82
N GLY A 411 16.39 -18.04 22.02
CA GLY A 411 16.40 -17.41 20.70
C GLY A 411 15.29 -17.96 19.79
N GLY A 412 15.13 -19.29 19.74
CA GLY A 412 14.03 -19.94 19.00
C GLY A 412 12.64 -19.55 19.50
N LEU A 413 12.44 -19.46 20.81
CA LEU A 413 11.18 -19.02 21.43
C LEU A 413 10.80 -17.60 21.00
N ILE A 414 11.78 -16.68 20.96
CA ILE A 414 11.57 -15.30 20.51
C ILE A 414 11.20 -15.26 19.02
N ILE A 415 11.85 -16.07 18.16
CA ILE A 415 11.51 -16.10 16.72
C ILE A 415 10.07 -16.59 16.50
N TYR A 416 9.64 -17.64 17.21
CA TYR A 416 8.26 -18.15 17.10
C TYR A 416 7.23 -17.14 17.62
N LEU A 417 7.52 -16.43 18.71
CA LEU A 417 6.70 -15.30 19.17
C LEU A 417 6.65 -14.18 18.12
N GLY A 418 7.79 -13.87 17.49
CA GLY A 418 7.90 -12.94 16.38
C GLY A 418 7.00 -13.29 15.20
N GLY A 419 6.93 -14.57 14.82
CA GLY A 419 6.04 -15.07 13.77
C GLY A 419 4.55 -14.83 14.04
N ILE A 420 4.11 -14.98 15.30
CA ILE A 420 2.72 -14.68 15.71
C ILE A 420 2.44 -13.17 15.57
N ILE A 421 3.35 -12.32 16.05
CA ILE A 421 3.23 -10.85 15.95
C ILE A 421 3.35 -10.36 14.49
N TRP A 422 4.06 -11.10 13.63
CA TRP A 422 4.17 -10.80 12.19
C TRP A 422 2.86 -10.97 11.43
N VAL A 423 2.00 -11.89 11.89
CA VAL A 423 0.72 -12.22 11.26
C VAL A 423 -0.49 -11.55 11.94
N SER A 424 -0.29 -10.98 13.13
CA SER A 424 -1.27 -10.21 13.90
C SER A 424 -1.68 -8.87 13.23
N PRO A 425 -2.92 -8.34 13.44
CA PRO A 425 -3.42 -7.11 12.82
C PRO A 425 -2.54 -5.89 13.13
N VAL A 426 -2.06 -5.22 12.08
CA VAL A 426 -0.98 -4.22 12.11
C VAL A 426 -1.31 -3.02 13.00
N SER A 427 -0.37 -2.66 13.89
CA SER A 427 -0.36 -1.41 14.64
C SER A 427 1.07 -0.87 14.75
N THR A 428 1.25 0.41 15.08
CA THR A 428 2.59 1.04 15.22
C THR A 428 3.49 0.30 16.22
N HIS A 429 2.94 -0.19 17.33
CA HIS A 429 3.69 -0.99 18.30
C HIS A 429 4.05 -2.38 17.74
N GLN A 430 3.14 -3.01 16.99
CA GLN A 430 3.42 -4.29 16.34
C GLN A 430 4.46 -4.15 15.21
N CYS A 431 4.43 -3.07 14.43
CA CYS A 431 5.45 -2.80 13.42
C CYS A 431 6.85 -2.80 14.03
N ASN A 432 7.03 -2.16 15.19
CA ASN A 432 8.31 -2.23 15.89
C ASN A 432 8.60 -3.63 16.45
N ALA A 433 7.65 -4.24 17.16
CA ALA A 433 7.82 -5.57 17.76
C ALA A 433 8.19 -6.66 16.73
N ARG A 434 7.65 -6.59 15.50
CA ARG A 434 7.98 -7.50 14.40
C ARG A 434 9.48 -7.57 14.11
N PHE A 435 10.13 -6.42 13.89
CA PHE A 435 11.57 -6.39 13.62
C PHE A 435 12.36 -6.75 14.89
N TRP A 436 12.04 -6.14 16.04
CA TRP A 436 12.75 -6.39 17.31
C TRP A 436 12.77 -7.88 17.70
N LEU A 437 11.64 -8.59 17.62
CA LEU A 437 11.58 -10.01 17.97
C LEU A 437 12.40 -10.86 16.99
N VAL A 438 12.23 -10.65 15.68
CA VAL A 438 12.98 -11.42 14.66
C VAL A 438 14.48 -11.19 14.78
N THR A 439 14.94 -9.94 14.94
CA THR A 439 16.38 -9.65 15.04
C THR A 439 16.99 -10.12 16.36
N LEU A 440 16.33 -9.93 17.50
CA LEU A 440 16.85 -10.40 18.79
C LEU A 440 16.89 -11.93 18.85
N GLY A 441 15.83 -12.60 18.41
CA GLY A 441 15.77 -14.06 18.39
C GLY A 441 16.85 -14.68 17.49
N PHE A 442 17.01 -14.14 16.28
CA PHE A 442 18.05 -14.61 15.34
C PHE A 442 19.47 -14.28 15.82
N THR A 443 19.70 -13.09 16.40
CA THR A 443 21.01 -12.76 17.03
C THR A 443 21.33 -13.74 18.16
N THR A 444 20.38 -13.98 19.06
CA THR A 444 20.51 -14.90 20.20
C THR A 444 20.90 -16.31 19.74
N LEU A 445 20.22 -16.81 18.71
CA LEU A 445 20.48 -18.14 18.12
C LEU A 445 21.85 -18.21 17.45
N ILE A 446 22.15 -17.33 16.49
CA ILE A 446 23.39 -17.41 15.70
C ILE A 446 24.62 -17.05 16.54
N ALA A 447 24.59 -15.97 17.32
CA ALA A 447 25.75 -15.54 18.11
C ALA A 447 26.20 -16.63 19.09
N SER A 448 25.25 -17.35 19.70
CA SER A 448 25.54 -18.48 20.58
C SER A 448 26.23 -19.65 19.87
N LEU A 449 25.82 -19.96 18.63
CA LEU A 449 26.45 -20.98 17.81
C LEU A 449 27.86 -20.56 17.36
N VAL A 450 28.01 -19.32 16.89
CA VAL A 450 29.31 -18.75 16.47
C VAL A 450 30.29 -18.79 17.63
N VAL A 451 29.90 -18.26 18.79
CA VAL A 451 30.75 -18.14 19.98
C VAL A 451 31.13 -19.52 20.55
N LYS A 452 30.20 -20.49 20.57
CA LYS A 452 30.53 -21.89 20.87
C LYS A 452 31.58 -22.47 19.92
N ASN A 453 31.42 -22.24 18.61
CA ASN A 453 32.39 -22.72 17.62
C ASN A 453 33.75 -22.01 17.79
N VAL A 454 33.79 -20.70 18.05
CA VAL A 454 35.05 -19.97 18.32
C VAL A 454 35.79 -20.55 19.53
N ARG A 455 35.10 -20.91 20.63
CA ARG A 455 35.73 -21.61 21.76
C ARG A 455 36.38 -22.93 21.33
N ILE A 456 35.70 -23.72 20.51
CA ILE A 456 36.23 -25.00 19.99
C ILE A 456 37.48 -24.72 19.14
N TRP A 457 37.43 -23.76 18.20
CA TRP A 457 38.58 -23.40 17.36
C TRP A 457 39.79 -22.96 18.21
N LEU A 458 39.61 -22.07 19.19
CA LEU A 458 40.69 -21.59 20.05
C LEU A 458 41.39 -22.69 20.88
N ILE A 459 40.66 -23.75 21.25
CA ILE A 459 41.24 -24.90 21.96
C ILE A 459 42.15 -25.72 21.02
N PHE A 460 41.78 -25.88 19.74
CA PHE A 460 42.50 -26.71 18.78
C PHE A 460 43.58 -25.99 17.96
N ASP A 461 43.61 -24.67 17.98
CA ASP A 461 44.62 -23.83 17.33
C ASP A 461 45.74 -23.37 18.28
N ASN A 462 45.82 -23.92 19.50
CA ASN A 462 46.89 -23.64 20.46
C ASN A 462 48.21 -24.35 20.07
N PRO A 463 49.29 -23.64 19.69
CA PRO A 463 50.56 -24.25 19.30
C PRO A 463 51.37 -24.81 20.48
N GLU A 464 51.08 -24.42 21.73
CA GLU A 464 51.87 -24.85 22.91
C GLU A 464 51.37 -26.14 23.57
N LEU A 465 50.27 -26.74 23.10
CA LEU A 465 49.62 -27.93 23.70
C LEU A 465 49.24 -27.80 25.20
N LYS A 466 49.31 -26.60 25.79
CA LYS A 466 48.85 -26.33 27.15
C LYS A 466 47.33 -26.50 27.25
N ALA A 467 46.88 -27.20 28.30
CA ALA A 467 45.47 -27.32 28.62
C ALA A 467 44.90 -25.96 29.08
N ILE A 468 44.15 -25.29 28.19
CA ILE A 468 43.49 -24.01 28.52
C ILE A 468 42.10 -24.30 29.10
N LYS A 469 41.92 -24.07 30.41
CA LYS A 469 40.61 -24.10 31.06
C LYS A 469 39.81 -22.82 30.72
N ILE A 470 38.97 -22.89 29.68
CA ILE A 470 38.03 -21.79 29.32
C ILE A 470 36.68 -22.03 30.02
N THR A 471 36.27 -21.09 30.88
CA THR A 471 34.99 -21.17 31.61
C THR A 471 33.83 -20.57 30.80
N ASN A 472 32.60 -20.98 31.11
CA ASN A 472 31.41 -20.47 30.41
C ASN A 472 31.21 -18.95 30.63
N TYR A 473 31.56 -18.43 31.82
CA TYR A 473 31.49 -17.00 32.14
C TYR A 473 32.44 -16.13 31.30
N GLN A 474 33.60 -16.65 30.88
CA GLN A 474 34.50 -15.94 29.96
C GLN A 474 33.92 -15.82 28.53
N LEU A 475 32.93 -16.64 28.20
CA LEU A 475 32.38 -16.78 26.85
C LEU A 475 31.09 -15.98 26.63
N PHE A 476 30.27 -15.79 27.68
CA PHE A 476 29.04 -14.98 27.62
C PHE A 476 29.23 -13.50 27.21
N PRO A 477 30.31 -12.78 27.58
CA PRO A 477 30.54 -11.40 27.14
C PRO A 477 30.54 -11.21 25.62
N TYR A 478 31.00 -12.20 24.85
CA TYR A 478 30.98 -12.15 23.39
C TYR A 478 29.56 -12.24 22.83
N VAL A 479 28.71 -13.13 23.38
CA VAL A 479 27.29 -13.20 23.01
C VAL A 479 26.56 -11.92 23.40
N GLY A 480 26.87 -11.37 24.59
CA GLY A 480 26.36 -10.08 25.05
C GLY A 480 26.76 -8.92 24.14
N ALA A 481 27.99 -8.89 23.63
CA ALA A 481 28.46 -7.87 22.70
C ALA A 481 27.70 -7.90 21.37
N PHE A 482 27.49 -9.09 20.78
CA PHE A 482 26.66 -9.23 19.57
C PHE A 482 25.20 -8.80 19.80
N LEU A 483 24.62 -9.13 20.96
CA LEU A 483 23.27 -8.67 21.30
C LEU A 483 23.21 -7.15 21.53
N LEU A 484 24.21 -6.56 22.19
CA LEU A 484 24.29 -5.11 22.39
C LEU A 484 24.35 -4.36 21.06
N VAL A 485 25.16 -4.83 20.10
CA VAL A 485 25.20 -4.26 18.74
C VAL A 485 23.84 -4.36 18.06
N ASN A 486 23.13 -5.48 18.18
CA ASN A 486 21.78 -5.61 17.60
C ASN A 486 20.77 -4.65 18.26
N VAL A 487 20.78 -4.54 19.60
CA VAL A 487 19.91 -3.61 20.35
C VAL A 487 20.19 -2.15 19.97
N LEU A 488 21.45 -1.77 19.80
CA LEU A 488 21.83 -0.41 19.36
C LEU A 488 21.33 -0.12 17.93
N LEU A 489 21.54 -1.04 16.98
CA LEU A 489 21.06 -0.88 15.60
C LEU A 489 19.52 -0.83 15.53
N MET A 490 18.83 -1.64 16.32
CA MET A 490 17.37 -1.61 16.42
C MET A 490 16.85 -0.34 17.10
N GLY A 491 17.57 0.18 18.10
CA GLY A 491 17.28 1.49 18.71
C GLY A 491 17.39 2.63 17.71
N ILE A 492 18.42 2.60 16.85
CA ILE A 492 18.57 3.56 15.74
C ILE A 492 17.41 3.40 14.72
N LEU A 493 17.05 2.16 14.36
CA LEU A 493 15.94 1.91 13.42
C LEU A 493 14.60 2.46 13.94
N THR A 494 14.26 2.19 15.20
CA THR A 494 13.01 2.70 15.82
C THR A 494 13.07 4.22 16.03
N GLY A 495 14.22 4.78 16.43
CA GLY A 495 14.35 6.21 16.75
C GLY A 495 14.46 7.13 15.53
N VAL A 496 15.20 6.71 14.49
CA VAL A 496 15.49 7.52 13.29
C VAL A 496 14.59 7.12 12.12
N GLY A 497 14.17 5.86 12.04
CA GLY A 497 13.48 5.31 10.86
C GLY A 497 11.99 5.63 10.74
N ASP A 498 11.34 6.23 11.75
CA ASP A 498 9.88 6.43 11.83
C ASP A 498 9.09 5.17 11.44
N LEU A 499 9.41 4.05 12.10
CA LEU A 499 8.77 2.76 11.82
C LEU A 499 7.34 2.74 12.37
N ARG A 500 6.36 3.03 11.51
CA ARG A 500 4.94 3.14 11.89
C ARG A 500 3.99 2.45 10.93
N MET A 501 2.76 2.25 11.40
CA MET A 501 1.65 1.80 10.57
C MET A 501 1.18 2.97 9.69
N VAL A 502 0.98 2.68 8.40
CA VAL A 502 0.44 3.61 7.40
C VAL A 502 -0.65 2.89 6.61
N GLU A 503 -1.71 3.61 6.27
CA GLU A 503 -2.80 3.16 5.43
C GLU A 503 -2.45 3.48 3.97
N GLU A 504 -2.42 2.46 3.11
CA GLU A 504 -2.00 2.59 1.73
C GLU A 504 -3.04 1.99 0.78
N THR A 505 -3.36 2.71 -0.30
CA THR A 505 -4.29 2.30 -1.35
C THR A 505 -3.52 1.86 -2.60
N GLY A 506 -4.15 1.05 -3.47
CA GLY A 506 -3.56 0.66 -4.76
C GLY A 506 -2.33 -0.26 -4.71
N ILE A 507 -2.08 -0.93 -3.58
CA ILE A 507 -1.09 -2.00 -3.45
C ILE A 507 -1.69 -3.30 -4.05
N ASP A 508 -0.89 -4.17 -4.68
CA ASP A 508 -1.30 -5.52 -5.12
C ASP A 508 -2.60 -5.63 -5.98
N GLY A 509 -2.99 -4.58 -6.70
CA GLY A 509 -4.25 -4.57 -7.46
C GLY A 509 -5.51 -4.38 -6.61
N ILE A 510 -5.35 -4.03 -5.34
CA ILE A 510 -6.42 -3.55 -4.44
C ILE A 510 -7.11 -2.33 -5.08
N GLY A 511 -8.43 -2.24 -4.91
CA GLY A 511 -9.26 -1.20 -5.52
C GLY A 511 -8.83 0.22 -5.12
N LYS A 512 -9.17 1.19 -5.99
CA LYS A 512 -8.94 2.64 -5.77
C LYS A 512 -9.54 3.16 -4.44
N TYR A 513 -10.53 2.45 -3.90
CA TYR A 513 -11.28 2.75 -2.68
C TYR A 513 -11.11 1.70 -1.59
N GLU A 514 -10.01 0.96 -1.64
CA GLU A 514 -9.66 -0.05 -0.66
C GLU A 514 -8.24 0.23 -0.14
N PHE A 515 -8.00 0.01 1.16
CA PHE A 515 -6.70 0.25 1.78
C PHE A 515 -6.23 -0.94 2.63
N MET A 516 -4.91 -1.09 2.70
CA MET A 516 -4.25 -2.05 3.59
C MET A 516 -3.34 -1.31 4.57
N LYS A 517 -3.34 -1.76 5.83
CA LYS A 517 -2.42 -1.26 6.87
C LYS A 517 -1.07 -1.95 6.72
N VAL A 518 -0.03 -1.19 6.40
CA VAL A 518 1.34 -1.69 6.22
C VAL A 518 2.33 -0.98 7.15
N CYS A 519 3.45 -1.62 7.44
CA CYS A 519 4.55 -0.98 8.16
C CYS A 519 5.46 -0.27 7.17
N LYS A 520 5.54 1.06 7.24
CA LYS A 520 6.50 1.86 6.47
C LYS A 520 7.56 2.47 7.38
N MET A 521 8.70 2.79 6.78
CA MET A 521 9.83 3.50 7.37
C MET A 521 10.33 4.54 6.39
N ASN A 522 11.02 5.58 6.88
CA ASN A 522 11.63 6.59 6.05
C ASN A 522 12.94 6.07 5.37
N SER A 523 13.53 6.88 4.49
CA SER A 523 14.77 6.52 3.75
C SER A 523 15.96 6.19 4.68
N GLN A 524 16.06 6.86 5.84
CA GLN A 524 17.11 6.59 6.83
C GLN A 524 16.86 5.28 7.57
N GLY A 525 15.59 4.94 7.83
CA GLY A 525 15.16 3.63 8.32
C GLY A 525 15.53 2.51 7.35
N ALA A 526 15.29 2.68 6.05
CA ALA A 526 15.68 1.71 5.03
C ALA A 526 17.20 1.49 5.00
N ALA A 527 18.01 2.56 5.06
CA ALA A 527 19.47 2.47 5.18
C ALA A 527 19.91 1.72 6.45
N THR A 528 19.22 1.95 7.57
CA THR A 528 19.48 1.24 8.84
C THR A 528 19.11 -0.24 8.74
N LEU A 529 18.01 -0.58 8.07
CA LEU A 529 17.61 -1.97 7.81
C LEU A 529 18.64 -2.71 6.96
N TYR A 530 19.17 -2.09 5.90
CA TYR A 530 20.26 -2.68 5.11
C TYR A 530 21.54 -2.88 5.95
N THR A 531 21.82 -1.97 6.89
CA THR A 531 22.95 -2.10 7.84
C THR A 531 22.75 -3.30 8.78
N ILE A 532 21.53 -3.51 9.29
CA ILE A 532 21.17 -4.67 10.11
C ILE A 532 21.29 -5.98 9.31
N LEU A 533 20.87 -5.99 8.05
CA LEU A 533 21.02 -7.15 7.17
C LEU A 533 22.50 -7.48 6.91
N GLY A 534 23.32 -6.45 6.68
CA GLY A 534 24.78 -6.59 6.56
C GLY A 534 25.45 -7.14 7.82
N TYR A 535 25.03 -6.69 8.99
CA TYR A 535 25.46 -7.24 10.29
C TYR A 535 25.17 -8.74 10.41
N PHE A 536 23.95 -9.17 10.06
CA PHE A 536 23.60 -10.60 10.09
C PHE A 536 24.37 -11.44 9.06
N ALA A 537 24.58 -10.91 7.85
CA ALA A 537 25.42 -11.57 6.85
C ALA A 537 26.86 -11.76 7.35
N ALA A 538 27.45 -10.73 7.97
CA ALA A 538 28.79 -10.82 8.55
C ALA A 538 28.88 -11.83 9.71
N LEU A 539 27.91 -11.82 10.64
CA LEU A 539 27.83 -12.76 11.76
C LEU A 539 27.79 -14.22 11.27
N LEU A 540 26.97 -14.48 10.24
CA LEU A 540 26.82 -15.79 9.62
C LEU A 540 28.07 -16.21 8.84
N LEU A 541 28.70 -15.31 8.10
CA LEU A 541 29.98 -15.58 7.40
C LEU A 541 31.10 -15.95 8.38
N VAL A 542 31.21 -15.27 9.52
CA VAL A 542 32.15 -15.63 10.60
C VAL A 542 31.83 -17.04 11.12
N GLY A 543 30.56 -17.35 11.37
CA GLY A 543 30.13 -18.70 11.79
C GLY A 543 30.50 -19.80 10.79
N VAL A 544 30.27 -19.57 9.51
CA VAL A 544 30.62 -20.47 8.41
C VAL A 544 32.13 -20.66 8.30
N PHE A 545 32.91 -19.58 8.36
CA PHE A 545 34.38 -19.63 8.31
C PHE A 545 34.97 -20.43 9.49
N VAL A 546 34.50 -20.17 10.71
CA VAL A 546 34.96 -20.89 11.91
C VAL A 546 34.55 -22.38 11.84
N SER A 547 33.34 -22.68 11.36
CA SER A 547 32.89 -24.06 11.11
C SER A 547 33.80 -24.79 10.11
N TRP A 548 34.19 -24.11 9.03
CA TRP A 548 35.10 -24.65 8.01
C TRP A 548 36.51 -24.91 8.55
N LYS A 549 37.00 -24.09 9.48
CA LYS A 549 38.29 -24.34 10.18
C LYS A 549 38.24 -25.56 11.10
N ILE A 550 37.14 -25.74 11.84
CA ILE A 550 37.01 -26.82 12.83
C ILE A 550 36.81 -28.20 12.17
N ARG A 551 36.35 -28.27 10.93
CA ARG A 551 36.04 -29.54 10.21
C ARG A 551 37.16 -30.60 10.19
N ILE A 552 38.40 -30.21 10.44
CA ILE A 552 39.57 -31.12 10.47
C ILE A 552 39.74 -31.81 11.84
N VAL A 553 39.02 -31.36 12.87
CA VAL A 553 39.12 -31.86 14.24
C VAL A 553 38.07 -32.93 14.49
N ASP A 554 38.30 -34.12 13.95
CA ASP A 554 37.48 -35.29 14.21
C ASP A 554 37.91 -35.99 15.51
N ILE A 555 37.32 -35.55 16.63
CA ILE A 555 37.31 -36.24 17.93
C ILE A 555 35.85 -36.51 18.29
N GLU A 556 35.50 -37.73 18.74
CA GLU A 556 34.10 -38.11 18.97
C GLU A 556 33.42 -37.38 20.15
N GLU A 557 34.19 -36.89 21.13
CA GLU A 557 33.72 -35.92 22.13
C GLU A 557 33.19 -34.62 21.50
N PHE A 558 33.75 -34.21 20.37
CA PHE A 558 33.45 -32.95 19.68
C PHE A 558 32.52 -33.11 18.48
N ASN A 559 31.81 -34.25 18.35
CA ASN A 559 30.81 -34.49 17.30
C ASN A 559 29.62 -33.48 17.34
N GLU A 560 29.52 -32.64 18.38
CA GLU A 560 28.66 -31.45 18.41
C GLU A 560 29.02 -30.40 17.34
N SER A 561 30.32 -30.22 17.04
CA SER A 561 30.81 -29.25 16.03
C SER A 561 30.20 -29.48 14.64
N ARG A 562 30.03 -30.74 14.23
CA ARG A 562 29.41 -31.11 12.95
C ARG A 562 27.92 -30.71 12.90
N ALA A 563 27.20 -30.84 14.01
CA ALA A 563 25.81 -30.40 14.10
C ALA A 563 25.67 -28.87 14.02
N ILE A 564 26.59 -28.14 14.67
CA ILE A 564 26.67 -26.67 14.59
C ILE A 564 27.00 -26.23 13.14
N ALA A 565 27.98 -26.86 12.50
CA ALA A 565 28.34 -26.57 11.11
C ALA A 565 27.17 -26.83 10.15
N ASN A 566 26.52 -28.00 10.25
CA ASN A 566 25.35 -28.34 9.44
C ASN A 566 24.19 -27.34 9.64
N THR A 567 23.97 -26.88 10.86
CA THR A 567 22.98 -25.85 11.17
C THR A 567 23.32 -24.53 10.48
N LEU A 568 24.56 -24.04 10.62
CA LEU A 568 24.99 -22.79 9.99
C LEU A 568 24.94 -22.87 8.46
N TYR A 569 25.33 -24.00 7.85
CA TYR A 569 25.21 -24.20 6.40
C TYR A 569 23.74 -24.26 5.93
N ALA A 570 22.85 -24.92 6.67
CA ALA A 570 21.42 -24.98 6.34
C ALA A 570 20.76 -23.58 6.40
N ILE A 571 21.06 -22.80 7.44
CA ILE A 571 20.58 -21.41 7.57
C ILE A 571 21.11 -20.55 6.40
N SER A 572 22.39 -20.68 6.07
CA SER A 572 23.02 -19.97 4.94
C SER A 572 22.33 -20.28 3.60
N PHE A 573 22.07 -21.56 3.35
CA PHE A 573 21.40 -22.03 2.13
C PHE A 573 19.96 -21.52 2.02
N CYS A 574 19.20 -21.57 3.12
CA CYS A 574 17.83 -21.05 3.12
C CYS A 574 17.80 -19.54 2.81
N LEU A 575 18.66 -18.75 3.46
CA LEU A 575 18.73 -17.30 3.21
C LEU A 575 19.15 -16.96 1.77
N PHE A 576 20.04 -17.75 1.16
CA PHE A 576 20.40 -17.61 -0.25
C PHE A 576 19.21 -17.79 -1.21
N VAL A 577 18.20 -18.60 -0.85
CA VAL A 577 16.97 -18.78 -1.63
C VAL A 577 15.92 -17.71 -1.32
N ILE A 578 15.76 -17.33 -0.05
CA ILE A 578 14.70 -16.40 0.39
C ILE A 578 14.99 -14.96 -0.07
N VAL A 579 16.23 -14.49 0.00
CA VAL A 579 16.56 -13.09 -0.33
C VAL A 579 16.21 -12.75 -1.79
N PRO A 580 16.55 -13.55 -2.82
CA PRO A 580 16.08 -13.31 -4.18
C PRO A 580 14.56 -13.35 -4.35
N LEU A 581 13.86 -14.25 -3.63
CA LEU A 581 12.39 -14.33 -3.66
C LEU A 581 11.72 -13.06 -3.10
N MET A 582 12.36 -12.40 -2.13
CA MET A 582 11.90 -11.12 -1.55
C MET A 582 12.18 -9.91 -2.44
N VAL A 583 13.08 -10.03 -3.42
CA VAL A 583 13.39 -8.96 -4.39
C VAL A 583 12.47 -9.03 -5.62
N ALA A 584 11.89 -10.21 -5.91
CA ALA A 584 10.87 -10.34 -6.94
C ALA A 584 9.57 -9.61 -6.53
N PRO A 585 8.85 -8.96 -7.46
CA PRO A 585 7.54 -8.41 -7.16
C PRO A 585 6.58 -9.55 -6.80
N GLN A 586 5.98 -9.46 -5.62
CA GLN A 586 5.03 -10.41 -5.05
C GLN A 586 3.92 -9.61 -4.34
N GLU A 587 2.72 -10.20 -4.24
CA GLU A 587 1.65 -9.67 -3.39
C GLU A 587 2.11 -9.65 -1.91
N LYS A 588 1.70 -8.64 -1.14
CA LYS A 588 2.03 -8.49 0.30
C LYS A 588 1.52 -9.64 1.16
N GLN A 589 0.42 -10.28 0.78
CA GLN A 589 -0.02 -11.52 1.43
C GLN A 589 1.01 -12.64 1.18
N SER A 590 1.52 -12.79 -0.04
CA SER A 590 2.54 -13.78 -0.40
C SER A 590 3.89 -13.49 0.25
N GLU A 591 4.33 -12.22 0.27
CA GLU A 591 5.53 -11.78 1.02
C GLU A 591 5.46 -12.19 2.50
N THR A 592 4.32 -11.90 3.14
CA THR A 592 4.05 -12.25 4.55
C THR A 592 4.09 -13.76 4.79
N ILE A 593 3.48 -14.56 3.91
CA ILE A 593 3.49 -16.03 4.00
C ILE A 593 4.92 -16.57 3.87
N ILE A 594 5.67 -16.12 2.86
CA ILE A 594 7.03 -16.61 2.61
C ILE A 594 7.95 -16.29 3.79
N LEU A 595 7.92 -15.06 4.33
CA LEU A 595 8.71 -14.67 5.50
C LEU A 595 8.40 -15.52 6.74
N CYS A 596 7.12 -15.72 7.07
CA CYS A 596 6.71 -16.52 8.22
C CYS A 596 7.08 -18.00 8.06
N VAL A 597 6.77 -18.61 6.91
CA VAL A 597 7.07 -20.03 6.65
C VAL A 597 8.59 -20.27 6.64
N ALA A 598 9.36 -19.36 6.05
CA ALA A 598 10.82 -19.41 6.08
C ALA A 598 11.37 -19.33 7.52
N GLY A 599 10.92 -18.36 8.32
CA GLY A 599 11.36 -18.18 9.70
C GLY A 599 11.06 -19.41 10.57
N LEU A 600 9.86 -20.00 10.41
CA LEU A 600 9.47 -21.24 11.08
C LEU A 600 10.35 -22.42 10.64
N PHE A 601 10.54 -22.62 9.33
CA PHE A 601 11.33 -23.72 8.79
C PHE A 601 12.81 -23.65 9.22
N ILE A 602 13.45 -22.49 9.05
CA ILE A 602 14.86 -22.26 9.41
C ILE A 602 15.09 -22.54 10.90
N THR A 603 14.24 -22.00 11.77
CA THR A 603 14.36 -22.15 13.22
C THR A 603 14.10 -23.60 13.65
N THR A 604 13.07 -24.24 13.09
CA THR A 604 12.75 -25.64 13.39
C THR A 604 13.87 -26.58 12.95
N ALA A 605 14.40 -26.39 11.73
CA ALA A 605 15.51 -27.19 11.21
C ALA A 605 16.79 -27.01 12.05
N ALA A 606 17.13 -25.78 12.42
CA ALA A 606 18.28 -25.48 13.28
C ALA A 606 18.18 -26.18 14.65
N LEU A 607 17.02 -26.07 15.30
CA LEU A 607 16.80 -26.75 16.59
C LEU A 607 16.77 -28.28 16.42
N ALA A 608 16.17 -28.82 15.36
CA ALA A 608 16.14 -30.26 15.12
C ALA A 608 17.56 -30.84 14.97
N ILE A 609 18.42 -30.21 14.16
CA ILE A 609 19.80 -30.66 13.92
C ILE A 609 20.63 -30.65 15.22
N LEU A 610 20.45 -29.65 16.08
CA LEU A 610 21.21 -29.49 17.32
C LEU A 610 20.72 -30.41 18.46
N PHE A 611 19.40 -30.54 18.63
CA PHE A 611 18.81 -31.14 19.83
C PHE A 611 18.35 -32.59 19.65
N VAL A 612 17.86 -33.00 18.47
CA VAL A 612 17.39 -34.39 18.26
C VAL A 612 18.51 -35.42 18.52
N PRO A 613 19.76 -35.25 18.04
CA PRO A 613 20.83 -36.20 18.33
C PRO A 613 21.20 -36.28 19.83
N LYS A 614 21.03 -35.18 20.58
CA LYS A 614 21.32 -35.12 22.02
C LYS A 614 20.27 -35.87 22.82
N PHE A 615 19.00 -35.55 22.63
CA PHE A 615 17.90 -36.24 23.31
C PHE A 615 17.84 -37.72 22.94
N TYR A 616 18.08 -38.08 21.66
CA TYR A 616 18.15 -39.50 21.25
C TYR A 616 19.22 -40.29 22.01
N ARG A 617 20.40 -39.71 22.27
CA ARG A 617 21.45 -40.37 23.08
C ARG A 617 20.99 -40.57 24.52
N VAL A 618 20.39 -39.55 25.13
CA VAL A 618 19.85 -39.60 26.51
C VAL A 618 18.81 -40.71 26.66
N PHE A 619 17.83 -40.78 25.76
CA PHE A 619 16.77 -41.80 25.80
C PHE A 619 17.28 -43.22 25.53
N LYS A 620 18.25 -43.40 24.63
CA LYS A 620 18.70 -44.74 24.20
C LYS A 620 19.79 -45.36 25.09
N TYR A 621 20.71 -44.56 25.62
CA TYR A 621 21.90 -45.06 26.33
C TYR A 621 21.91 -44.72 27.83
N GLY A 622 20.97 -43.91 28.32
CA GLY A 622 20.89 -43.52 29.73
C GLY A 622 22.14 -42.78 30.21
N VAL A 623 22.40 -42.77 31.52
CA VAL A 623 23.58 -42.11 32.12
C VAL A 623 24.83 -42.99 32.00
N GLN A 624 24.73 -44.28 32.32
CA GLN A 624 25.87 -45.22 32.29
C GLN A 624 26.33 -45.54 30.87
N GLY A 625 25.43 -45.98 29.98
CA GLY A 625 25.81 -46.30 28.59
C GLY A 625 26.31 -45.08 27.80
N THR A 626 25.90 -43.86 28.17
CA THR A 626 26.52 -42.64 27.63
C THR A 626 27.95 -42.47 28.14
N ASN A 627 28.21 -42.60 29.45
CA ASN A 627 29.57 -42.52 30.01
C ASN A 627 30.52 -43.55 29.37
N ASP A 628 30.07 -44.79 29.16
CA ASP A 628 30.88 -45.85 28.55
C ASP A 628 31.19 -45.57 27.07
N MET A 629 30.27 -44.93 26.34
CA MET A 629 30.50 -44.47 24.97
C MET A 629 31.54 -43.34 24.88
N PHE A 630 31.60 -42.45 25.89
CA PHE A 630 32.64 -41.42 25.99
C PHE A 630 34.00 -42.01 26.43
N LYS A 631 34.02 -43.07 27.24
CA LYS A 631 35.27 -43.70 27.74
C LYS A 631 35.94 -44.69 26.77
N SER A 632 35.20 -45.34 25.87
CA SER A 632 35.70 -46.55 25.17
C SER A 632 36.40 -46.32 23.82
N LYS A 633 36.68 -45.08 23.40
CA LYS A 633 37.07 -44.79 21.99
C LYS A 633 38.45 -44.14 21.83
N LYS A 634 39.07 -44.42 20.68
CA LYS A 634 40.47 -44.08 20.36
C LYS A 634 40.69 -42.58 20.20
N PRO A 635 41.90 -42.06 20.53
CA PRO A 635 42.26 -40.67 20.25
C PRO A 635 42.31 -40.39 18.74
N SER A 636 42.08 -39.12 18.37
CA SER A 636 42.06 -38.68 16.97
C SER A 636 43.41 -38.78 16.28
N ASN A 637 43.41 -39.29 15.05
CA ASN A 637 44.59 -39.39 14.18
C ASN A 637 45.35 -38.05 14.04
N VAL A 638 44.66 -36.90 14.10
CA VAL A 638 45.27 -35.57 14.00
C VAL A 638 45.98 -35.17 15.30
N ALA A 639 45.42 -35.54 16.46
CA ALA A 639 46.07 -35.34 17.75
C ALA A 639 47.33 -36.22 17.87
N THR A 640 47.24 -37.47 17.42
CA THR A 640 48.39 -38.40 17.37
C THR A 640 49.48 -37.88 16.43
N ALA A 641 49.13 -37.47 15.20
CA ALA A 641 50.11 -36.95 14.22
C ALA A 641 50.78 -35.64 14.67
N ARG A 642 50.06 -34.73 15.36
CA ARG A 642 50.66 -33.53 15.95
C ARG A 642 51.57 -33.85 17.15
N ALA A 643 51.21 -34.82 18.00
CA ALA A 643 52.07 -35.28 19.09
C ALA A 643 53.37 -35.94 18.58
N GLU A 644 53.29 -36.75 17.52
CA GLU A 644 54.46 -37.31 16.82
C GLU A 644 55.34 -36.23 16.14
N SER A 645 54.73 -35.14 15.69
CA SER A 645 55.46 -34.00 15.12
C SER A 645 56.19 -33.20 16.20
N ALA A 646 55.61 -33.07 17.39
CA ALA A 646 56.22 -32.39 18.53
C ALA A 646 57.38 -33.20 19.14
N SER A 647 57.26 -34.54 19.24
CA SER A 647 58.33 -35.38 19.82
C SER A 647 59.59 -35.45 18.93
N LYS A 648 59.45 -35.34 17.61
CA LYS A 648 60.60 -35.32 16.67
C LYS A 648 61.54 -34.12 16.86
N ASN A 649 61.10 -33.04 17.50
CA ASN A 649 61.95 -31.88 17.77
C ASN A 649 62.81 -31.99 19.06
N SER A 650 62.61 -33.00 19.92
CA SER A 650 63.40 -33.16 21.15
C SER A 650 64.59 -34.14 21.05
N GLN A 651 64.73 -34.86 19.94
CA GLN A 651 65.85 -35.79 19.69
C GLN A 651 66.70 -35.38 18.47
N SER A 652 67.41 -34.26 18.55
CA SER A 652 68.54 -33.96 17.63
C SER A 652 69.77 -33.36 18.32
N SER A 653 70.14 -33.91 19.48
CA SER A 653 71.46 -33.72 20.09
C SER A 653 72.34 -34.94 19.78
N GLY A 654 73.12 -34.88 18.69
CA GLY A 654 73.93 -36.03 18.26
C GLY A 654 74.66 -35.87 16.91
N THR A 655 75.81 -35.19 16.94
CA THR A 655 76.98 -35.37 16.05
C THR A 655 76.75 -35.59 14.54
N ARG A 656 76.92 -34.53 13.74
CA ARG A 656 77.23 -34.64 12.31
C ARG A 656 78.66 -35.18 12.09
N THR A 657 78.81 -36.24 11.29
CA THR A 657 79.98 -36.43 10.43
C THR A 657 79.53 -36.87 9.04
N ASN A 658 80.31 -36.56 8.01
CA ASN A 658 79.93 -36.69 6.59
C ASN A 658 81.06 -37.36 5.81
N ARG A 659 80.75 -38.25 4.85
CA ARG A 659 81.78 -38.76 3.92
C ARG A 659 81.22 -39.26 2.57
N ARG A 660 81.33 -38.40 1.55
CA ARG A 660 81.11 -38.65 0.09
C ARG A 660 79.65 -38.92 -0.31
N GLY A 661 79.09 -38.32 -1.37
CA GLY A 661 79.63 -37.26 -2.26
C GLY A 661 78.85 -37.14 -3.58
N ASN A 662 78.01 -36.10 -3.67
CA ASN A 662 77.22 -35.64 -4.82
C ASN A 662 76.05 -36.50 -5.37
N MET A 663 75.11 -35.75 -5.97
CA MET A 663 73.81 -36.14 -6.55
C MET A 663 73.94 -36.90 -7.87
N ILE A 664 72.94 -37.72 -8.19
CA ILE A 664 72.20 -37.73 -9.48
C ILE A 664 70.72 -38.06 -9.16
N ASP A 665 69.79 -37.40 -9.86
CA ASP A 665 68.34 -37.65 -9.82
C ASP A 665 67.89 -38.89 -10.61
N ASP A 666 66.63 -39.28 -10.40
CA ASP A 666 65.61 -39.48 -11.45
C ASP A 666 64.78 -40.79 -11.34
N PHE A 667 63.57 -40.73 -11.88
CA PHE A 667 62.51 -41.72 -11.86
C PHE A 667 62.77 -42.92 -12.80
N SER A 668 62.28 -44.11 -12.43
CA SER A 668 61.48 -44.96 -13.35
C SER A 668 60.78 -46.13 -12.63
N ASP A 669 59.68 -46.57 -13.22
CA ASP A 669 58.65 -47.48 -12.70
C ASP A 669 59.00 -48.98 -12.50
N ASP A 670 58.09 -49.60 -11.72
CA ASP A 670 57.40 -50.88 -11.96
C ASP A 670 57.95 -52.29 -11.60
N SER A 671 56.98 -53.05 -11.07
CA SER A 671 56.72 -54.50 -11.22
C SER A 671 57.33 -55.55 -10.25
N GLU A 672 56.40 -56.11 -9.46
CA GLU A 672 56.15 -57.53 -9.18
C GLU A 672 57.17 -58.49 -8.51
N SER A 673 56.68 -59.02 -7.37
CA SER A 673 56.54 -60.46 -7.05
C SER A 673 57.49 -61.15 -6.04
N SER A 674 56.84 -61.75 -5.04
CA SER A 674 56.92 -63.19 -4.66
C SER A 674 57.54 -63.63 -3.31
N VAL A 675 56.68 -64.34 -2.54
CA VAL A 675 56.94 -65.49 -1.62
C VAL A 675 57.41 -65.24 -0.17
N ALA A 676 56.76 -65.98 0.77
CA ALA A 676 56.92 -66.02 2.24
C ALA A 676 57.84 -67.20 2.69
N PRO A 677 58.17 -67.45 4.00
CA PRO A 677 57.24 -67.91 5.07
C PRO A 677 57.57 -67.44 6.53
N PRO A 678 56.84 -67.85 7.61
CA PRO A 678 56.94 -67.34 9.01
C PRO A 678 57.77 -68.29 9.96
N PRO A 679 58.02 -68.06 11.31
CA PRO A 679 57.01 -68.02 12.40
C PRO A 679 57.34 -67.33 13.79
N ALA A 680 56.36 -67.37 14.73
CA ALA A 680 56.45 -67.59 16.20
C ALA A 680 56.83 -66.50 17.29
N SER A 681 55.79 -66.05 18.03
CA SER A 681 55.58 -66.00 19.52
C SER A 681 56.43 -65.23 20.58
N VAL A 682 55.78 -64.24 21.24
CA VAL A 682 55.62 -63.99 22.74
C VAL A 682 56.88 -63.64 23.60
N PRO A 683 56.85 -62.84 24.72
CA PRO A 683 55.77 -62.15 25.48
C PRO A 683 55.96 -60.61 25.69
N ALA A 684 55.11 -60.02 26.55
CA ALA A 684 54.96 -58.58 26.84
C ALA A 684 55.95 -57.97 27.86
N THR A 685 56.13 -56.65 27.78
CA THR A 685 56.30 -55.74 28.93
C THR A 685 55.51 -54.45 28.67
N GLY A 686 54.89 -53.90 29.71
CA GLY A 686 54.03 -52.71 29.59
C GLY A 686 54.73 -51.42 30.02
N VAL A 687 54.34 -50.30 29.40
CA VAL A 687 54.45 -48.96 30.00
C VAL A 687 53.11 -48.26 29.82
N THR A 688 52.39 -48.10 30.93
CA THR A 688 51.18 -47.27 31.00
C THR A 688 51.56 -45.80 30.94
N GLY A 689 51.09 -45.08 29.92
CA GLY A 689 51.46 -43.68 29.68
C GLY A 689 50.47 -42.94 28.78
N ALA A 690 49.17 -43.12 29.00
CA ALA A 690 48.14 -42.33 28.32
C ALA A 690 48.06 -40.94 28.96
N THR A 691 48.65 -39.93 28.34
CA THR A 691 48.48 -38.53 28.75
C THR A 691 47.04 -38.11 28.48
N ILE A 692 46.24 -37.98 29.53
CA ILE A 692 44.85 -37.49 29.45
C ILE A 692 44.90 -35.99 29.11
N LEU A 693 44.36 -35.62 27.95
CA LEU A 693 44.44 -34.26 27.40
C LEU A 693 43.29 -33.33 27.83
N ALA A 694 42.29 -33.85 28.54
CA ALA A 694 41.25 -33.05 29.18
C ALA A 694 40.63 -33.81 30.37
N GLU A 695 40.49 -33.14 31.51
CA GLU A 695 39.64 -33.57 32.62
C GLU A 695 38.79 -32.36 33.06
N PHE A 696 37.47 -32.58 33.18
CA PHE A 696 36.49 -31.56 33.52
C PHE A 696 35.77 -31.94 34.82
N THR A 697 36.12 -31.25 35.90
CA THR A 697 35.27 -31.10 37.08
C THR A 697 34.45 -29.81 36.95
N ASP A 698 33.14 -29.89 37.23
CA ASP A 698 32.33 -28.70 37.51
C ASP A 698 32.42 -28.45 39.02
N ASP A 699 33.10 -27.38 39.42
CA ASP A 699 33.13 -26.97 40.82
C ASP A 699 31.78 -26.34 41.18
N SER A 700 30.97 -27.07 41.95
CA SER A 700 29.84 -26.50 42.65
C SER A 700 30.34 -25.60 43.77
N VAL A 701 29.81 -24.37 43.84
CA VAL A 701 30.18 -23.38 44.87
C VAL A 701 29.92 -23.92 46.28
N SER A 702 30.99 -24.10 47.06
CA SER A 702 31.01 -23.89 48.50
C SER A 702 32.41 -23.48 48.97
N ASP A 703 32.41 -22.85 50.14
CA ASP A 703 33.53 -22.71 51.08
C ASP A 703 34.60 -21.62 50.82
N ILE A 704 34.61 -20.68 51.77
CA ILE A 704 35.68 -19.71 52.04
C ILE A 704 36.55 -20.36 53.12
N ASP A 705 37.82 -20.62 52.81
CA ASP A 705 38.82 -20.99 53.82
C ASP A 705 39.22 -19.76 54.64
N ASP A 706 38.84 -19.73 55.91
CA ASP A 706 39.59 -19.02 56.95
C ASP A 706 40.27 -20.08 57.83
N ASN A 707 41.60 -20.02 57.91
CA ASN A 707 42.44 -21.07 58.48
C ASN A 707 43.32 -20.50 59.60
N GLU A 708 42.99 -20.77 60.87
CA GLU A 708 43.97 -20.63 61.97
C GLU A 708 43.62 -21.44 63.25
N THR A 709 44.55 -22.31 63.65
CA THR A 709 44.82 -22.82 65.02
C THR A 709 43.78 -23.64 65.82
N GLU A 710 44.11 -24.92 66.04
CA GLU A 710 43.84 -25.72 67.26
C GLU A 710 44.35 -25.00 68.55
N PRO A 711 43.88 -25.32 69.80
CA PRO A 711 43.65 -26.70 70.28
C PRO A 711 42.60 -27.00 71.41
N ILE A 712 42.30 -28.30 71.59
CA ILE A 712 42.07 -29.05 72.87
C ILE A 712 40.73 -28.95 73.67
N GLU A 713 40.23 -30.16 74.04
CA GLU A 713 39.37 -30.61 75.17
C GLU A 713 37.81 -30.48 75.23
N ASN A 714 37.20 -31.68 75.39
CA ASN A 714 36.16 -32.15 76.33
C ASN A 714 34.63 -31.87 76.20
N ASP A 715 33.93 -33.02 76.29
CA ASP A 715 32.75 -33.35 77.09
C ASP A 715 31.31 -32.85 76.79
N ASN A 716 30.49 -33.88 76.54
CA ASN A 716 29.18 -34.19 77.15
C ASN A 716 27.86 -33.48 76.77
N GLU A 717 26.95 -34.37 76.34
CA GLU A 717 25.57 -34.56 76.84
C GLU A 717 24.37 -33.74 76.34
N ASP A 718 23.29 -34.51 76.25
CA ASP A 718 21.87 -34.20 76.40
C ASP A 718 20.96 -33.62 75.30
N SER A 719 19.83 -34.32 75.19
CA SER A 719 18.59 -34.06 74.44
C SER A 719 17.40 -34.26 75.42
N PRO A 720 16.10 -34.14 75.02
CA PRO A 720 15.58 -33.33 73.91
C PRO A 720 14.46 -32.26 74.13
N PRO A 721 13.40 -32.40 74.96
CA PRO A 721 12.12 -32.72 74.29
C PRO A 721 10.92 -31.75 74.46
N SER A 722 10.05 -31.82 73.43
CA SER A 722 8.64 -31.38 73.41
C SER A 722 8.39 -29.85 73.29
N SER A 723 7.24 -29.36 72.80
CA SER A 723 5.95 -30.00 72.46
C SER A 723 5.20 -29.22 71.36
N ALA A 724 4.35 -29.91 70.59
CA ALA A 724 3.23 -29.28 69.87
C ALA A 724 1.99 -29.25 70.79
N PRO A 725 0.96 -28.40 70.57
CA PRO A 725 -0.14 -28.84 69.70
C PRO A 725 -0.98 -27.71 68.99
N THR A 726 -1.79 -28.10 67.97
CA THR A 726 -3.16 -27.60 67.62
C THR A 726 -3.38 -26.08 67.30
N THR A 727 -4.30 -25.60 66.44
CA THR A 727 -5.34 -26.16 65.54
C THR A 727 -5.91 -25.06 64.62
N GLU A 728 -6.51 -25.48 63.50
CA GLU A 728 -7.75 -24.94 62.87
C GLU A 728 -7.86 -23.60 62.10
N ASN A 729 -8.43 -23.77 60.90
CA ASN A 729 -9.54 -23.04 60.25
C ASN A 729 -9.31 -22.10 59.04
N ASN A 730 -10.11 -22.42 58.00
CA ASN A 730 -10.37 -21.79 56.69
C ASN A 730 -9.26 -21.81 55.62
#